data_AF-A0A4Z0QTQ9-F1
#
_entry.id   AF-A0A4Z0QTQ9-F1
#
_cell.length_a   1.000
_cell.length_b   1.000
_cell.length_c   1.000
_cell.angle_alpha   90.00
_cell.angle_beta   90.00
_cell.angle_gamma   90.00
#
_symmetry.space_group_name_H-M   'P 1'
#
loop_
_entity.id
_entity.type
_entity.pdbx_description
1 polymer ?
#
loop_
_entity_poly.entity_id
_entity_poly.type
_entity_poly.pdbx_seq_one_letter_code
_entity_poly.pdbx_strand_id
1 'polypeptide(L)'
;MSQDKIGAVLVVGAGIAGIQAALDLAESGYLVHLVEESSAIGGTMPMLDKTFPTNDCSMCILSPKLVECGRHLNIRIYTNSQVIKSEGEAGNFKVTIKQKARYIDTDKCTGCGACAESCPVKVDDEFNQSLGKRKAAYKQYSQAFPNAYAIDEKVCLYQTRGRAQGKEICKKCVKACQAGAIDHLMEDKEISVEVGSMILNPGFKVFDASRLDYYGYGKIKSVVTSLEFERLLSASGPFDGHLVRPFDQKEPQRIAWIQCVGSRNAKIDNNYCSGVCCMYAIKEAVIAKEHSHIPVDTTIFYMDMRTPGKDFEKYYENAKNQHHVNFIRSRIYEVTEATDGSGDAVIRYSTEDGQIATEQYDLVVLSVGIEPGDSSKELAKLLDLQVNKYGFAVLEPLTGVNTSKEGVFAAGAFSGPRDIPETVMQASAAAGAASALLAEERGSLVSEKQYPPELQVAGDIIRTGVFICHCGVNIGSVVDVPAVVEFAKTQPTVVYASDKIYACSQDAQNSMRALISEHKLNRVVVSSCSPRTHEPLFQETLKEAGLNAHLFDMANIRDQCSWVHMNDHEQATEKAKDLTKLAIIRASMQQPVQPIFMNMNHAALVIGGGVAGMTSALSLADQGYEVHLVEKENALGGVARRFSTGFRGEDMKAFVAEQIEKLSKHPKVKLHIGVGVKDVGGFLGSFTTTLNDGEKIEHGVAILAIGGQEYKPKEYLYGQDARVMTQIELDEALVSHDSKVENAQNYVFIQCVGSRCEENPYCSRTCCTKSVKLALKVKTKNPAANVFILYRDMRTYGYFEEDYELARRIGVIFVRYSENEKPVINKEGDTLVVTVRDHVLDRPLEIEADVVCLAAAIKAPEDGKKLSKWFKIPLNSDGFFLEAHMKLRPVDFSTDGVFMAGIAHSPKNMEEVIAQAKAAAGRAGVALSKEQVESAGLNAFVDKRKCTACGTCEAVCSAKAVSVDLVNHAAVVNDALCKGCGACASSCRCGAISLRGCTNEQIVQMLNSL
;
A
#
# COMPACT_ATOMS: atom_id res chain seq x y z
N MET A 1 14.32 13.81 36.66
CA MET A 1 15.01 12.50 36.74
C MET A 1 14.64 11.79 35.47
N SER A 2 15.57 11.58 34.54
CA SER A 2 15.26 10.85 33.30
C SER A 2 14.95 9.41 33.71
N GLN A 3 13.69 8.99 33.60
CA GLN A 3 13.39 7.57 33.60
C GLN A 3 14.10 6.95 32.39
N ASP A 4 14.71 5.79 32.58
CA ASP A 4 15.32 5.03 31.49
C ASP A 4 14.25 4.80 30.41
N LYS A 5 14.59 5.16 29.16
CA LYS A 5 13.70 4.92 28.02
C LYS A 5 13.58 3.43 27.78
N ILE A 6 12.46 2.99 27.21
CA ILE A 6 12.22 1.57 26.94
C ILE A 6 12.28 1.32 25.43
N GLY A 7 13.16 0.43 24.98
CA GLY A 7 13.32 -0.01 23.59
C GLY A 7 12.20 -0.90 23.04
N ALA A 8 10.97 -0.67 23.49
CA ALA A 8 9.78 -1.38 23.03
C ALA A 8 8.69 -0.40 22.59
N VAL A 9 7.87 -0.80 21.61
CA VAL A 9 6.78 0.01 21.07
C VAL A 9 5.47 -0.78 21.09
N LEU A 10 4.40 -0.13 21.53
CA LEU A 10 3.05 -0.69 21.42
C LEU A 10 2.40 -0.23 20.11
N VAL A 11 1.91 -1.16 19.32
CA VAL A 11 1.10 -0.88 18.14
C VAL A 11 -0.33 -1.37 18.41
N VAL A 12 -1.32 -0.47 18.32
CA VAL A 12 -2.73 -0.78 18.60
C VAL A 12 -3.52 -0.82 17.30
N GLY A 13 -4.10 -1.97 16.98
CA GLY A 13 -4.80 -2.27 15.72
C GLY A 13 -3.86 -2.90 14.70
N ALA A 14 -4.18 -4.11 14.24
CA ALA A 14 -3.34 -4.92 13.38
C ALA A 14 -3.87 -5.06 11.95
N GLY A 15 -4.47 -3.98 11.42
CA GLY A 15 -4.67 -3.84 9.98
C GLY A 15 -3.33 -3.66 9.24
N ILE A 16 -3.38 -3.40 7.93
CA ILE A 16 -2.16 -3.21 7.12
C ILE A 16 -1.21 -2.13 7.68
N ALA A 17 -1.75 -1.06 8.28
CA ALA A 17 -0.94 -0.02 8.92
C ALA A 17 -0.18 -0.55 10.15
N GLY A 18 -0.87 -1.25 11.05
CA GLY A 18 -0.26 -1.82 12.25
C GLY A 18 0.78 -2.88 11.92
N ILE A 19 0.49 -3.73 10.93
CA ILE A 19 1.43 -4.75 10.44
C ILE A 19 2.68 -4.09 9.86
N GLN A 20 2.53 -3.06 9.02
CA GLN A 20 3.68 -2.35 8.46
C GLN A 20 4.53 -1.68 9.54
N ALA A 21 3.90 -0.96 10.48
CA ALA A 21 4.61 -0.29 11.56
C ALA A 21 5.35 -1.29 12.46
N ALA A 22 4.72 -2.43 12.78
CA ALA A 22 5.33 -3.47 13.59
C ALA A 22 6.54 -4.10 12.89
N LEU A 23 6.45 -4.39 11.59
CA LEU A 23 7.57 -4.89 10.80
C LEU A 23 8.71 -3.88 10.75
N ASP A 24 8.44 -2.62 10.39
CA ASP A 24 9.46 -1.58 10.31
C ASP A 24 10.21 -1.40 11.64
N LEU A 25 9.50 -1.38 12.77
CA LEU A 25 10.10 -1.25 14.09
C LEU A 25 10.90 -2.49 14.49
N ALA A 26 10.35 -3.68 14.25
CA ALA A 26 11.00 -4.92 14.64
C ALA A 26 12.25 -5.21 13.81
N GLU A 27 12.21 -4.90 12.51
CA GLU A 27 13.38 -4.94 11.61
C GLU A 27 14.42 -3.86 11.95
N SER A 28 13.99 -2.74 12.56
CA SER A 28 14.88 -1.67 13.04
C SER A 28 15.52 -1.95 14.40
N GLY A 29 15.21 -3.09 15.04
CA GLY A 29 15.80 -3.46 16.33
C GLY A 29 14.99 -3.04 17.56
N TYR A 30 13.66 -2.96 17.48
CA TYR A 30 12.79 -2.75 18.65
C TYR A 30 11.91 -3.95 18.95
N LEU A 31 11.56 -4.15 20.23
CA LEU A 31 10.49 -5.08 20.60
C LEU A 31 9.14 -4.43 20.31
N VAL A 32 8.24 -5.14 19.65
CA VAL A 32 6.90 -4.63 19.34
C VAL A 32 5.83 -5.45 20.05
N HIS A 33 4.92 -4.77 20.73
CA HIS A 33 3.67 -5.35 21.22
C HIS A 33 2.55 -4.96 20.26
N LEU A 34 2.01 -5.91 19.50
CA LEU A 34 0.95 -5.67 18.52
C LEU A 34 -0.40 -6.16 19.08
N VAL A 35 -1.31 -5.22 19.36
CA VAL A 35 -2.62 -5.49 19.96
C VAL A 35 -3.70 -5.46 18.88
N GLU A 36 -4.51 -6.52 18.81
CA GLU A 36 -5.60 -6.68 17.85
C GLU A 36 -6.89 -7.09 18.56
N GLU A 37 -7.96 -6.35 18.30
CA GLU A 37 -9.26 -6.56 18.91
C GLU A 37 -9.92 -7.87 18.43
N SER A 38 -9.79 -8.19 17.16
CA SER A 38 -10.37 -9.40 16.57
C SER A 38 -9.51 -10.65 16.82
N SER A 39 -10.00 -11.81 16.38
CA SER A 39 -9.31 -13.09 16.58
C SER A 39 -8.09 -13.31 15.67
N ALA A 40 -7.85 -12.39 14.72
CA ALA A 40 -6.77 -12.46 13.76
C ALA A 40 -6.34 -11.06 13.27
N ILE A 41 -5.06 -10.88 12.99
CA ILE A 41 -4.53 -9.66 12.36
C ILE A 41 -4.97 -9.57 10.89
N GLY A 42 -4.97 -8.38 10.29
CA GLY A 42 -5.27 -8.15 8.87
C GLY A 42 -6.23 -6.98 8.61
N GLY A 43 -7.15 -6.72 9.53
CA GLY A 43 -8.13 -5.63 9.44
C GLY A 43 -9.16 -5.83 8.32
N THR A 44 -9.53 -4.76 7.61
CA THR A 44 -10.53 -4.78 6.51
C THR A 44 -9.96 -5.31 5.19
N MET A 45 -8.66 -5.22 4.98
CA MET A 45 -8.04 -5.58 3.70
C MET A 45 -8.27 -7.05 3.25
N PRO A 46 -8.31 -8.06 4.13
CA PRO A 46 -8.72 -9.43 3.79
C PRO A 46 -10.14 -9.56 3.22
N MET A 47 -11.02 -8.59 3.48
CA MET A 47 -12.40 -8.61 2.97
C MET A 47 -12.46 -8.17 1.50
N LEU A 48 -11.46 -7.45 1.00
CA LEU A 48 -11.42 -6.98 -0.39
C LEU A 48 -11.08 -8.13 -1.34
N ASP A 49 -11.57 -8.10 -2.57
CA ASP A 49 -11.12 -9.04 -3.61
C ASP A 49 -9.81 -8.55 -4.26
N LYS A 50 -9.89 -7.44 -4.99
CA LYS A 50 -8.78 -6.78 -5.68
C LYS A 50 -8.56 -5.35 -5.17
N THR A 51 -7.39 -4.79 -5.46
CA THR A 51 -7.02 -3.41 -5.05
C THR A 51 -6.71 -2.52 -6.25
N PHE A 52 -7.32 -1.33 -6.30
CA PHE A 52 -7.09 -0.34 -7.36
C PHE A 52 -5.74 0.37 -7.23
N PRO A 53 -5.17 0.98 -8.28
CA PRO A 53 -5.50 0.82 -9.69
C PRO A 53 -4.82 -0.40 -10.36
N THR A 54 -4.03 -1.21 -9.65
CA THR A 54 -3.31 -2.36 -10.26
C THR A 54 -4.16 -3.60 -10.44
N ASN A 55 -5.33 -3.68 -9.79
CA ASN A 55 -6.18 -4.87 -9.73
C ASN A 55 -5.49 -6.08 -9.08
N ASP A 56 -4.44 -5.87 -8.26
CA ASP A 56 -3.80 -6.94 -7.50
C ASP A 56 -4.78 -7.54 -6.51
N CYS A 57 -4.82 -8.87 -6.41
CA CYS A 57 -5.54 -9.57 -5.35
C CYS A 57 -5.07 -9.10 -3.97
N SER A 58 -6.01 -8.63 -3.13
CA SER A 58 -5.74 -8.06 -1.81
C SER A 58 -4.96 -9.04 -0.92
N MET A 59 -5.37 -10.32 -0.93
CA MET A 59 -4.78 -11.37 -0.13
C MET A 59 -3.40 -11.79 -0.63
N CYS A 60 -3.12 -11.66 -1.93
CA CYS A 60 -1.80 -11.97 -2.48
C CYS A 60 -0.73 -10.99 -1.98
N ILE A 61 -1.11 -9.73 -1.78
CA ILE A 61 -0.20 -8.70 -1.27
C ILE A 61 -0.20 -8.65 0.27
N LEU A 62 -1.32 -8.96 0.93
CA LEU A 62 -1.40 -8.93 2.40
C LEU A 62 -0.80 -10.18 3.06
N SER A 63 -1.03 -11.38 2.51
CA SER A 63 -0.63 -12.63 3.16
C SER A 63 0.88 -12.74 3.47
N PRO A 64 1.82 -12.29 2.62
CA PRO A 64 3.23 -12.29 2.98
C PRO A 64 3.50 -11.49 4.25
N LYS A 65 2.91 -10.29 4.39
CA LYS A 65 3.06 -9.45 5.57
C LYS A 65 2.43 -10.04 6.83
N LEU A 66 1.30 -10.75 6.69
CA LEU A 66 0.69 -11.46 7.83
C LEU A 66 1.64 -12.54 8.37
N VAL A 67 2.24 -13.32 7.46
CA VAL A 67 3.15 -14.41 7.82
C VAL A 67 4.46 -13.86 8.39
N GLU A 68 5.04 -12.85 7.75
CA GLU A 68 6.25 -12.17 8.21
C GLU A 68 6.07 -11.60 9.62
N CYS A 69 4.99 -10.84 9.84
CA CYS A 69 4.66 -10.27 11.14
C CYS A 69 4.39 -11.35 12.19
N GLY A 70 3.64 -12.38 11.81
CA GLY A 70 3.28 -13.48 12.69
C GLY A 70 4.43 -14.34 13.17
N ARG A 71 5.52 -14.42 12.40
CA ARG A 71 6.71 -15.22 12.72
C ARG A 71 7.86 -14.41 13.30
N HIS A 72 7.74 -13.09 13.34
CA HIS A 72 8.83 -12.22 13.76
C HIS A 72 9.07 -12.36 15.27
N LEU A 73 10.29 -12.74 15.67
CA LEU A 73 10.62 -12.99 17.08
C LEU A 73 10.43 -11.77 17.98
N ASN A 74 10.64 -10.58 17.41
CA ASN A 74 10.51 -9.30 18.11
C ASN A 74 9.12 -8.68 17.98
N ILE A 75 8.11 -9.42 17.52
CA ILE A 75 6.70 -8.97 17.50
C ILE A 75 5.88 -9.91 18.37
N ARG A 76 5.37 -9.39 19.48
CA ARG A 76 4.44 -10.08 20.38
C ARG A 76 3.01 -9.70 20.02
N ILE A 77 2.25 -10.65 19.48
CA ILE A 77 0.90 -10.42 19.00
C ILE A 77 -0.13 -10.81 20.07
N TYR A 78 -1.03 -9.88 20.38
CA TYR A 78 -2.14 -10.08 21.31
C TYR A 78 -3.45 -9.94 20.54
N THR A 79 -4.02 -11.06 20.07
CA THR A 79 -5.38 -11.07 19.48
C THR A 79 -6.44 -11.12 20.56
N ASN A 80 -7.70 -10.84 20.21
CA ASN A 80 -8.82 -10.75 21.15
C ASN A 80 -8.54 -9.74 22.28
N SER A 81 -7.76 -8.70 22.00
CA SER A 81 -7.15 -7.85 23.02
C SER A 81 -7.41 -6.37 22.78
N GLN A 82 -7.58 -5.62 23.85
CA GLN A 82 -7.77 -4.16 23.81
C GLN A 82 -6.96 -3.49 24.92
N VAL A 83 -6.54 -2.26 24.69
CA VAL A 83 -5.89 -1.43 25.72
C VAL A 83 -6.95 -0.89 26.66
N ILE A 84 -6.78 -1.10 27.97
CA ILE A 84 -7.74 -0.67 29.00
C ILE A 84 -7.17 0.34 29.98
N LYS A 85 -5.84 0.52 30.01
CA LYS A 85 -5.17 1.52 30.84
C LYS A 85 -3.83 1.91 30.23
N SER A 86 -3.46 3.19 30.29
CA SER A 86 -2.14 3.70 29.93
C SER A 86 -1.71 4.76 30.94
N GLU A 87 -0.51 4.60 31.49
CA GLU A 87 0.12 5.49 32.46
C GLU A 87 1.56 5.79 32.01
N GLY A 88 2.13 6.89 32.48
CA GLY A 88 3.49 7.32 32.12
C GLY A 88 3.53 8.37 31.00
N GLU A 89 4.73 8.58 30.47
CA GLU A 89 5.06 9.66 29.52
C GLU A 89 5.95 9.15 28.38
N ALA A 90 6.23 10.00 27.40
CA ALA A 90 7.06 9.64 26.25
C ALA A 90 8.40 9.05 26.70
N GLY A 91 8.76 7.88 26.17
CA GLY A 91 9.96 7.13 26.58
C GLY A 91 9.69 6.07 27.65
N ASN A 92 8.64 6.21 28.46
CA ASN A 92 8.30 5.24 29.51
C ASN A 92 6.79 5.22 29.81
N PHE A 93 6.06 4.42 29.06
CA PHE A 93 4.65 4.12 29.28
C PHE A 93 4.48 2.73 29.88
N LYS A 94 3.57 2.62 30.85
CA LYS A 94 3.02 1.35 31.33
C LYS A 94 1.60 1.19 30.81
N VAL A 95 1.37 0.13 30.03
CA VAL A 95 0.09 -0.13 29.37
C VAL A 95 -0.49 -1.46 29.83
N THR A 96 -1.77 -1.45 30.19
CA THR A 96 -2.52 -2.66 30.54
C THR A 96 -3.41 -3.06 29.37
N ILE A 97 -3.23 -4.29 28.90
CA ILE A 97 -3.96 -4.92 27.81
C ILE A 97 -4.89 -5.97 28.40
N LYS A 98 -6.18 -5.87 28.08
CA LYS A 98 -7.15 -6.92 28.41
C LYS A 98 -7.29 -7.86 27.22
N GLN A 99 -6.92 -9.12 27.40
CA GLN A 99 -7.08 -10.19 26.43
C GLN A 99 -8.28 -11.05 26.80
N LYS A 100 -9.31 -11.06 25.96
CA LYS A 100 -10.49 -11.92 26.14
C LYS A 100 -10.14 -13.37 25.86
N ALA A 101 -10.80 -14.29 26.57
CA ALA A 101 -10.66 -15.72 26.35
C ALA A 101 -11.01 -16.11 24.91
N ARG A 102 -10.06 -16.71 24.18
CA ARG A 102 -10.29 -17.31 22.85
C ARG A 102 -11.05 -18.64 22.93
N TYR A 103 -10.97 -19.29 24.10
CA TYR A 103 -11.39 -20.66 24.41
C TYR A 103 -10.71 -21.75 23.56
N ILE A 104 -9.65 -21.38 22.84
CA ILE A 104 -8.84 -22.27 22.03
C ILE A 104 -7.38 -21.87 22.24
N ASP A 105 -6.59 -22.83 22.69
CA ASP A 105 -5.14 -22.74 22.84
C ASP A 105 -4.49 -22.69 21.45
N THR A 106 -3.91 -21.55 21.10
CA THR A 106 -3.34 -21.30 19.77
C THR A 106 -2.12 -22.16 19.49
N ASP A 107 -1.38 -22.59 20.53
CA ASP A 107 -0.16 -23.37 20.37
C ASP A 107 -0.47 -24.85 20.07
N LYS A 108 -1.67 -25.31 20.44
CA LYS A 108 -2.18 -26.65 20.13
C LYS A 108 -3.09 -26.70 18.91
N CYS A 109 -3.71 -25.57 18.54
CA CYS A 109 -4.68 -25.54 17.46
C CYS A 109 -3.99 -25.79 16.11
N THR A 110 -4.49 -26.76 15.34
CA THR A 110 -3.98 -27.08 14.00
C THR A 110 -4.73 -26.37 12.87
N GLY A 111 -5.68 -25.50 13.19
CA GLY A 111 -6.49 -24.79 12.18
C GLY A 111 -7.36 -25.70 11.29
N CYS A 112 -7.59 -26.97 11.66
CA CYS A 112 -8.21 -27.99 10.79
C CYS A 112 -9.72 -27.84 10.52
N GLY A 113 -10.46 -27.08 11.33
CA GLY A 113 -11.89 -26.84 11.13
C GLY A 113 -12.88 -27.87 11.68
N ALA A 114 -12.42 -29.03 12.17
CA ALA A 114 -13.30 -30.07 12.75
C ALA A 114 -14.23 -29.55 13.88
N CYS A 115 -13.78 -28.55 14.63
CA CYS A 115 -14.58 -27.91 15.68
C CYS A 115 -15.76 -27.09 15.12
N ALA A 116 -15.60 -26.46 13.96
CA ALA A 116 -16.65 -25.70 13.29
C ALA A 116 -17.66 -26.63 12.61
N GLU A 117 -17.19 -27.69 11.95
CA GLU A 117 -18.05 -28.70 11.32
C GLU A 117 -18.98 -29.38 12.33
N SER A 118 -18.44 -29.76 13.49
CA SER A 118 -19.21 -30.38 14.58
C SER A 118 -20.13 -29.40 15.34
N CYS A 119 -19.97 -28.10 15.14
CA CYS A 119 -20.74 -27.08 15.84
C CYS A 119 -22.20 -27.01 15.32
N PRO A 120 -23.21 -27.18 16.18
CA PRO A 120 -24.61 -27.14 15.76
C PRO A 120 -25.15 -25.71 15.56
N VAL A 121 -24.44 -24.69 16.07
CA VAL A 121 -24.87 -23.28 15.98
C VAL A 121 -24.55 -22.73 14.60
N LYS A 122 -25.49 -21.97 14.02
CA LYS A 122 -25.29 -21.18 12.81
C LYS A 122 -25.72 -19.74 13.10
N VAL A 123 -24.86 -18.79 12.78
CA VAL A 123 -25.08 -17.33 12.95
C VAL A 123 -24.64 -16.61 11.68
N ASP A 124 -25.03 -15.34 11.52
CA ASP A 124 -24.55 -14.52 10.42
C ASP A 124 -23.03 -14.39 10.46
N ASP A 125 -22.42 -14.44 9.28
CA ASP A 125 -20.98 -14.30 9.13
C ASP A 125 -20.60 -12.83 8.91
N GLU A 126 -20.16 -12.16 9.98
CA GLU A 126 -19.84 -10.74 9.95
C GLU A 126 -18.63 -10.44 9.04
N PHE A 127 -17.69 -11.38 8.87
CA PHE A 127 -16.58 -11.20 7.93
C PHE A 127 -17.09 -11.14 6.49
N ASN A 128 -18.03 -12.02 6.16
CA ASN A 128 -18.71 -12.07 4.87
C ASN A 128 -19.92 -11.14 4.77
N GLN A 129 -19.98 -10.08 5.59
CA GLN A 129 -21.03 -9.06 5.57
C GLN A 129 -22.46 -9.64 5.66
N SER A 130 -22.63 -10.70 6.46
CA SER A 130 -23.91 -11.40 6.65
C SER A 130 -24.50 -12.04 5.39
N LEU A 131 -23.74 -12.14 4.30
CA LEU A 131 -24.15 -12.84 3.06
C LEU A 131 -24.15 -14.37 3.22
N GLY A 132 -23.49 -14.87 4.27
CA GLY A 132 -23.40 -16.29 4.61
C GLY A 132 -23.61 -16.55 6.09
N LYS A 133 -23.53 -17.82 6.49
CA LYS A 133 -23.61 -18.24 7.89
C LYS A 133 -22.28 -18.83 8.35
N ARG A 134 -21.81 -18.42 9.52
CA ARG A 134 -20.69 -19.07 10.24
C ARG A 134 -21.17 -19.87 11.43
N LYS A 135 -20.22 -20.51 12.12
CA LYS A 135 -20.43 -21.34 13.31
C LYS A 135 -20.01 -20.56 14.56
N ALA A 136 -20.40 -21.05 15.74
CA ALA A 136 -19.90 -20.48 17.01
C ALA A 136 -18.40 -20.74 17.22
N ALA A 137 -17.89 -21.90 16.78
CA ALA A 137 -16.46 -22.13 16.64
C ALA A 137 -16.08 -21.72 15.22
N TYR A 138 -15.30 -20.65 15.08
CA TYR A 138 -15.06 -20.01 13.78
C TYR A 138 -13.59 -19.62 13.62
N LYS A 139 -13.19 -19.41 12.38
CA LYS A 139 -11.92 -18.80 12.02
C LYS A 139 -12.25 -17.50 11.29
N GLN A 140 -11.58 -16.40 11.64
CA GLN A 140 -11.93 -15.07 11.13
C GLN A 140 -12.02 -15.04 9.60
N TYR A 141 -11.04 -15.64 8.93
CA TYR A 141 -11.00 -15.84 7.48
C TYR A 141 -9.98 -16.92 7.13
N SER A 142 -10.01 -17.44 5.90
CA SER A 142 -9.27 -18.65 5.50
C SER A 142 -7.74 -18.57 5.69
N GLN A 143 -7.12 -17.41 5.49
CA GLN A 143 -5.68 -17.18 5.67
C GLN A 143 -5.36 -16.37 6.94
N ALA A 144 -6.24 -16.39 7.93
CA ALA A 144 -6.07 -15.67 9.18
C ALA A 144 -4.76 -16.02 9.92
N PHE A 145 -4.12 -15.01 10.49
CA PHE A 145 -3.03 -15.18 11.45
C PHE A 145 -3.45 -14.64 12.84
N PRO A 146 -3.27 -15.38 13.94
CA PRO A 146 -2.83 -16.77 14.01
C PRO A 146 -3.74 -17.72 13.23
N ASN A 147 -3.19 -18.82 12.70
CA ASN A 147 -3.96 -19.85 12.00
C ASN A 147 -4.76 -20.72 13.00
N ALA A 148 -5.66 -20.10 13.76
CA ALA A 148 -6.40 -20.75 14.83
C ALA A 148 -7.87 -20.36 14.81
N TYR A 149 -8.72 -21.29 15.25
CA TYR A 149 -10.14 -21.00 15.50
C TYR A 149 -10.30 -20.22 16.81
N ALA A 150 -11.45 -19.59 17.00
CA ALA A 150 -11.93 -19.01 18.24
C ALA A 150 -13.37 -19.47 18.51
N ILE A 151 -13.83 -19.37 19.76
CA ILE A 151 -15.22 -19.61 20.11
C ILE A 151 -15.89 -18.29 20.47
N ASP A 152 -16.96 -17.96 19.74
CA ASP A 152 -17.83 -16.85 20.06
C ASP A 152 -18.69 -17.20 21.28
N GLU A 153 -18.33 -16.65 22.44
CA GLU A 153 -19.02 -16.88 23.71
C GLU A 153 -20.49 -16.46 23.69
N LYS A 154 -20.85 -15.46 22.88
CA LYS A 154 -22.20 -14.88 22.87
C LYS A 154 -23.23 -15.84 22.27
N VAL A 155 -22.77 -16.77 21.43
CA VAL A 155 -23.65 -17.68 20.66
C VAL A 155 -23.31 -19.16 20.91
N CYS A 156 -22.19 -19.47 21.57
CA CYS A 156 -21.85 -20.83 21.96
C CYS A 156 -22.85 -21.38 22.99
N LEU A 157 -23.49 -22.52 22.69
CA LEU A 157 -24.47 -23.14 23.60
C LEU A 157 -23.85 -23.54 24.95
N TYR A 158 -22.59 -23.98 24.96
CA TYR A 158 -21.94 -24.31 26.24
C TYR A 158 -21.70 -23.05 27.06
N GLN A 159 -21.20 -21.95 26.49
CA GLN A 159 -20.96 -20.73 27.27
C GLN A 159 -22.28 -20.11 27.76
N THR A 160 -23.27 -19.96 26.87
CA THR A 160 -24.54 -19.27 27.18
C THR A 160 -25.52 -20.07 28.04
N ARG A 161 -25.60 -21.39 27.87
CA ARG A 161 -26.60 -22.24 28.54
C ARG A 161 -26.01 -23.34 29.42
N GLY A 162 -24.75 -23.72 29.19
CA GLY A 162 -24.05 -24.75 29.95
C GLY A 162 -23.33 -24.19 31.16
N ARG A 163 -22.19 -23.54 30.93
CA ARG A 163 -21.35 -22.89 31.94
C ARG A 163 -22.16 -21.92 32.80
N ALA A 164 -22.96 -21.07 32.19
CA ALA A 164 -23.82 -20.12 32.90
C ALA A 164 -24.86 -20.79 33.84
N GLN A 165 -25.22 -22.06 33.62
CA GLN A 165 -26.19 -22.81 34.43
C GLN A 165 -25.55 -23.98 35.20
N GLY A 166 -24.22 -24.12 35.19
CA GLY A 166 -23.52 -25.26 35.80
C GLY A 166 -23.83 -26.63 35.14
N LYS A 167 -24.19 -26.66 33.85
CA LYS A 167 -24.57 -27.88 33.11
C LYS A 167 -23.57 -28.24 32.00
N GLU A 168 -23.26 -29.52 31.88
CA GLU A 168 -22.45 -30.11 30.80
C GLU A 168 -23.30 -30.32 29.53
N ILE A 169 -23.44 -29.30 28.69
CA ILE A 169 -24.20 -29.41 27.42
C ILE A 169 -23.35 -29.11 26.17
N CYS A 170 -23.72 -29.72 25.04
CA CYS A 170 -23.02 -29.64 23.74
C CYS A 170 -21.62 -30.25 23.74
N LYS A 171 -20.56 -29.51 24.12
CA LYS A 171 -19.12 -29.89 24.05
C LYS A 171 -18.68 -30.68 22.80
N LYS A 172 -19.40 -30.58 21.67
CA LYS A 172 -19.14 -31.35 20.45
C LYS A 172 -17.79 -30.98 19.83
N CYS A 173 -17.47 -29.69 19.85
CA CYS A 173 -16.20 -29.18 19.37
C CYS A 173 -15.01 -29.80 20.13
N VAL A 174 -15.10 -29.95 21.46
CA VAL A 174 -14.06 -30.59 22.29
C VAL A 174 -13.82 -32.03 21.85
N LYS A 175 -14.90 -32.80 21.63
CA LYS A 175 -14.81 -34.19 21.16
C LYS A 175 -14.22 -34.31 19.75
N ALA A 176 -14.48 -33.34 18.88
CA ALA A 176 -13.96 -33.31 17.52
C ALA A 176 -12.49 -32.84 17.44
N CYS A 177 -12.00 -32.14 18.45
CA CYS A 177 -10.65 -31.59 18.46
C CYS A 177 -9.62 -32.66 18.86
N GLN A 178 -9.00 -33.30 17.86
CA GLN A 178 -7.95 -34.29 18.09
C GLN A 178 -6.71 -33.72 18.78
N ALA A 179 -6.42 -32.43 18.57
CA ALA A 179 -5.28 -31.75 19.18
C ALA A 179 -5.49 -31.34 20.65
N GLY A 180 -6.70 -31.50 21.19
CA GLY A 180 -7.01 -31.11 22.57
C GLY A 180 -6.86 -29.60 22.84
N ALA A 181 -7.03 -28.76 21.82
CA ALA A 181 -6.79 -27.32 21.88
C ALA A 181 -7.94 -26.52 22.52
N ILE A 182 -9.14 -27.09 22.64
CA ILE A 182 -10.33 -26.35 23.08
C ILE A 182 -10.44 -26.38 24.61
N ASP A 183 -10.44 -25.19 25.21
CA ASP A 183 -10.65 -24.98 26.64
C ASP A 183 -11.75 -23.96 26.88
N HIS A 184 -12.95 -24.45 27.23
CA HIS A 184 -14.09 -23.59 27.53
C HIS A 184 -13.99 -22.87 28.88
N LEU A 185 -13.08 -23.28 29.76
CA LEU A 185 -12.85 -22.68 31.07
C LEU A 185 -11.79 -21.58 31.03
N MET A 186 -11.12 -21.37 29.89
CA MET A 186 -10.21 -20.27 29.65
C MET A 186 -10.82 -18.93 30.13
N GLU A 187 -10.02 -18.17 30.87
CA GLU A 187 -10.41 -16.89 31.46
C GLU A 187 -9.73 -15.72 30.73
N ASP A 188 -10.36 -14.54 30.84
CA ASP A 188 -9.76 -13.29 30.40
C ASP A 188 -8.46 -13.03 31.17
N LYS A 189 -7.48 -12.40 30.50
CA LYS A 189 -6.18 -12.06 31.08
C LYS A 189 -5.95 -10.56 31.01
N GLU A 190 -5.34 -10.02 32.04
CA GLU A 190 -4.76 -8.67 32.02
C GLU A 190 -3.24 -8.79 31.91
N ILE A 191 -2.67 -8.13 30.91
CA ILE A 191 -1.26 -8.18 30.57
C ILE A 191 -0.71 -6.76 30.70
N SER A 192 0.24 -6.55 31.60
CA SER A 192 0.96 -5.28 31.70
C SER A 192 2.21 -5.33 30.83
N VAL A 193 2.40 -4.33 29.99
CA VAL A 193 3.60 -4.14 29.16
C VAL A 193 4.17 -2.75 29.39
N GLU A 194 5.49 -2.61 29.27
CA GLU A 194 6.18 -1.33 29.36
C GLU A 194 6.79 -1.02 27.99
N VAL A 195 6.56 0.20 27.50
CA VAL A 195 6.93 0.62 26.15
C VAL A 195 7.37 2.08 26.15
N GLY A 196 8.30 2.44 25.27
CA GLY A 196 8.76 3.82 25.13
C GLY A 196 7.88 4.67 24.22
N SER A 197 7.11 4.05 23.34
CA SER A 197 6.22 4.74 22.40
C SER A 197 4.98 3.92 22.06
N MET A 198 3.92 4.59 21.57
CA MET A 198 2.69 3.98 21.08
C MET A 198 2.37 4.45 19.65
N ILE A 199 1.93 3.53 18.78
CA ILE A 199 1.39 3.82 17.45
C ILE A 199 -0.05 3.30 17.35
N LEU A 200 -0.98 4.20 17.04
CA LEU A 200 -2.42 3.93 17.06
C LEU A 200 -2.98 3.79 15.63
N ASN A 201 -3.47 2.60 15.33
CA ASN A 201 -4.01 2.18 14.04
C ASN A 201 -5.32 1.35 14.17
N PRO A 202 -6.32 1.74 14.98
CA PRO A 202 -7.53 0.94 15.20
C PRO A 202 -8.42 0.75 13.96
N GLY A 203 -8.04 1.33 12.81
CA GLY A 203 -8.78 1.18 11.55
C GLY A 203 -10.05 2.04 11.52
N PHE A 204 -11.11 1.50 10.92
CA PHE A 204 -12.37 2.20 10.68
C PHE A 204 -13.55 1.24 10.61
N LYS A 205 -14.77 1.78 10.63
CA LYS A 205 -16.00 1.07 10.25
C LYS A 205 -16.61 1.67 8.98
N VAL A 206 -17.30 0.86 8.21
CA VAL A 206 -18.07 1.34 7.05
C VAL A 206 -19.35 2.03 7.53
N PHE A 207 -19.81 3.03 6.76
CA PHE A 207 -21.06 3.72 7.03
C PHE A 207 -22.25 2.75 6.96
N ASP A 208 -23.13 2.80 7.95
CA ASP A 208 -24.39 2.05 7.94
C ASP A 208 -25.40 2.69 6.98
N ALA A 209 -25.52 2.09 5.79
CA ALA A 209 -26.41 2.56 4.73
C ALA A 209 -27.90 2.52 5.11
N SER A 210 -28.31 1.76 6.14
CA SER A 210 -29.71 1.68 6.57
C SER A 210 -30.23 3.02 7.13
N ARG A 211 -29.32 3.91 7.55
CA ARG A 211 -29.60 5.27 7.99
C ARG A 211 -30.11 6.18 6.85
N LEU A 212 -29.94 5.77 5.60
CA LEU A 212 -30.41 6.48 4.40
C LEU A 212 -31.53 5.68 3.73
N ASP A 213 -32.73 5.81 4.30
CA ASP A 213 -33.93 5.06 3.90
C ASP A 213 -34.28 5.15 2.41
N TYR A 214 -34.01 6.29 1.79
CA TYR A 214 -34.23 6.57 0.36
C TYR A 214 -33.30 5.80 -0.59
N TYR A 215 -32.30 5.07 -0.09
CA TYR A 215 -31.49 4.14 -0.90
C TYR A 215 -31.92 2.68 -0.79
N GLY A 216 -32.95 2.38 0.01
CA GLY A 216 -33.57 1.05 0.03
C GLY A 216 -32.72 -0.09 0.61
N TYR A 217 -31.54 0.19 1.18
CA TYR A 217 -30.70 -0.83 1.80
C TYR A 217 -31.41 -1.55 2.95
N GLY A 218 -31.33 -2.88 2.97
CA GLY A 218 -32.05 -3.74 3.92
C GLY A 218 -33.56 -3.88 3.65
N LYS A 219 -34.12 -3.17 2.66
CA LYS A 219 -35.52 -3.28 2.23
C LYS A 219 -35.64 -3.91 0.84
N ILE A 220 -34.80 -3.47 -0.10
CA ILE A 220 -34.75 -3.94 -1.48
C ILE A 220 -33.62 -4.98 -1.59
N LYS A 221 -33.95 -6.19 -2.03
CA LYS A 221 -33.01 -7.33 -2.02
C LYS A 221 -31.84 -7.19 -3.00
N SER A 222 -32.02 -6.41 -4.07
CA SER A 222 -30.98 -6.10 -5.07
C SER A 222 -30.07 -4.94 -4.68
N VAL A 223 -30.25 -4.34 -3.51
CA VAL A 223 -29.38 -3.28 -3.00
C VAL A 223 -28.37 -3.86 -2.01
N VAL A 224 -27.09 -3.77 -2.36
CA VAL A 224 -25.95 -4.21 -1.54
C VAL A 224 -24.98 -3.05 -1.28
N THR A 225 -24.12 -3.16 -0.28
CA THR A 225 -23.00 -2.24 -0.07
C THR A 225 -21.79 -2.63 -0.92
N SER A 226 -20.86 -1.70 -1.12
CA SER A 226 -19.60 -1.98 -1.81
C SER A 226 -18.79 -3.08 -1.11
N LEU A 227 -18.79 -3.15 0.23
CA LEU A 227 -18.07 -4.21 0.94
C LEU A 227 -18.76 -5.57 0.83
N GLU A 228 -20.09 -5.62 0.80
CA GLU A 228 -20.83 -6.84 0.44
C GLU A 228 -20.47 -7.29 -0.97
N PHE A 229 -20.37 -6.35 -1.92
CA PHE A 229 -19.98 -6.64 -3.29
C PHE A 229 -18.56 -7.20 -3.41
N GLU A 230 -17.60 -6.70 -2.64
CA GLU A 230 -16.26 -7.30 -2.52
C GLU A 230 -16.31 -8.76 -2.02
N ARG A 231 -17.20 -9.05 -1.06
CA ARG A 231 -17.39 -10.43 -0.57
C ARG A 231 -18.08 -11.33 -1.58
N LEU A 232 -18.95 -10.80 -2.44
CA LEU A 232 -19.52 -11.56 -3.57
C LEU A 232 -18.43 -12.02 -4.53
N LEU A 233 -17.54 -11.10 -4.92
CA LEU A 233 -16.50 -11.34 -5.93
C LEU A 233 -15.26 -12.07 -5.40
N SER A 234 -15.04 -12.05 -4.09
CA SER A 234 -13.87 -12.72 -3.49
C SER A 234 -13.97 -14.24 -3.63
N ALA A 235 -12.88 -14.86 -4.11
CA ALA A 235 -12.72 -16.32 -4.18
C ALA A 235 -12.84 -17.03 -2.80
N SER A 236 -12.66 -16.31 -1.70
CA SER A 236 -12.87 -16.81 -0.33
C SER A 236 -14.23 -16.41 0.27
N GLY A 237 -15.08 -15.80 -0.55
CA GLY A 237 -16.40 -15.31 -0.19
C GLY A 237 -17.46 -16.41 -0.25
N PRO A 238 -18.70 -16.11 0.15
CA PRO A 238 -19.78 -17.10 0.24
C PRO A 238 -20.28 -17.63 -1.11
N PHE A 239 -19.85 -17.03 -2.23
CA PHE A 239 -20.24 -17.39 -3.59
C PHE A 239 -19.03 -17.77 -4.46
N ASP A 240 -17.89 -18.12 -3.84
CA ASP A 240 -16.67 -18.61 -4.52
C ASP A 240 -16.12 -17.69 -5.64
N GLY A 241 -16.47 -16.40 -5.59
CA GLY A 241 -16.07 -15.39 -6.56
C GLY A 241 -16.98 -15.24 -7.78
N HIS A 242 -18.13 -15.92 -7.81
CA HIS A 242 -19.12 -15.79 -8.86
C HIS A 242 -19.95 -14.52 -8.69
N LEU A 243 -20.08 -13.73 -9.77
CA LEU A 243 -20.92 -12.54 -9.79
C LEU A 243 -22.40 -12.94 -9.83
N VAL A 244 -23.05 -12.91 -8.66
CA VAL A 244 -24.45 -13.30 -8.53
C VAL A 244 -25.23 -12.33 -7.65
N ARG A 245 -26.54 -12.25 -7.87
CA ARG A 245 -27.47 -11.59 -6.96
C ARG A 245 -27.65 -12.44 -5.70
N PRO A 246 -27.42 -11.90 -4.48
CA PRO A 246 -27.42 -12.71 -3.27
C PRO A 246 -28.74 -13.45 -2.98
N PHE A 247 -29.87 -12.90 -3.44
CA PHE A 247 -31.21 -13.38 -3.08
C PHE A 247 -31.78 -14.45 -4.02
N ASP A 248 -31.31 -14.53 -5.27
CA ASP A 248 -31.79 -15.53 -6.24
C ASP A 248 -30.69 -16.20 -7.07
N GLN A 249 -29.43 -15.86 -6.79
CA GLN A 249 -28.22 -16.40 -7.40
C GLN A 249 -28.14 -16.27 -8.93
N LYS A 250 -28.94 -15.38 -9.53
CA LYS A 250 -28.81 -15.07 -10.96
C LYS A 250 -27.66 -14.10 -11.19
N GLU A 251 -27.01 -14.23 -12.34
CA GLU A 251 -25.95 -13.31 -12.78
C GLU A 251 -26.59 -12.00 -13.28
N PRO A 252 -26.25 -10.83 -12.71
CA PRO A 252 -26.79 -9.54 -13.14
C PRO A 252 -26.18 -9.07 -14.47
N GLN A 253 -27.01 -8.55 -15.37
CA GLN A 253 -26.63 -7.91 -16.63
C GLN A 253 -26.49 -6.39 -16.50
N ARG A 254 -27.24 -5.74 -15.60
CA ARG A 254 -27.15 -4.29 -15.35
C ARG A 254 -26.85 -4.01 -13.88
N ILE A 255 -25.71 -3.36 -13.62
CA ILE A 255 -25.28 -3.01 -12.26
C ILE A 255 -25.03 -1.51 -12.16
N ALA A 256 -25.56 -0.88 -11.10
CA ALA A 256 -25.33 0.52 -10.79
C ALA A 256 -24.58 0.72 -9.48
N TRP A 257 -23.59 1.62 -9.46
CA TRP A 257 -22.93 2.09 -8.24
C TRP A 257 -23.41 3.49 -7.89
N ILE A 258 -23.77 3.70 -6.64
CA ILE A 258 -24.17 5.02 -6.12
C ILE A 258 -23.06 5.57 -5.23
N GLN A 259 -22.52 6.73 -5.61
CA GLN A 259 -21.42 7.36 -4.89
C GLN A 259 -21.86 8.20 -3.70
N CYS A 260 -20.90 8.44 -2.80
CA CYS A 260 -21.03 9.33 -1.64
C CYS A 260 -22.11 8.89 -0.63
N VAL A 261 -22.36 7.58 -0.51
CA VAL A 261 -23.30 7.05 0.49
C VAL A 261 -22.67 7.21 1.88
N GLY A 262 -23.26 8.07 2.72
CA GLY A 262 -22.71 8.38 4.05
C GLY A 262 -21.54 9.36 4.07
N SER A 263 -21.24 10.04 2.95
CA SER A 263 -20.19 11.05 2.83
C SER A 263 -20.71 12.27 2.08
N ARG A 264 -20.06 13.43 2.26
CA ARG A 264 -20.48 14.69 1.61
C ARG A 264 -21.98 14.97 1.81
N ASN A 265 -22.47 14.72 3.03
CA ASN A 265 -23.89 14.77 3.36
C ASN A 265 -24.16 15.57 4.64
N ALA A 266 -24.46 16.86 4.46
CA ALA A 266 -24.72 17.79 5.55
C ALA A 266 -25.96 17.47 6.36
N LYS A 267 -26.93 16.74 5.79
CA LYS A 267 -28.15 16.34 6.49
C LYS A 267 -27.87 15.43 7.69
N ILE A 268 -26.78 14.67 7.64
CA ILE A 268 -26.38 13.72 8.69
C ILE A 268 -25.04 14.11 9.34
N ASP A 269 -24.58 15.35 9.14
CA ASP A 269 -23.31 15.89 9.64
C ASP A 269 -22.06 15.08 9.23
N ASN A 270 -22.10 14.43 8.05
CA ASN A 270 -20.95 13.75 7.46
C ASN A 270 -20.41 14.58 6.27
N ASN A 271 -19.91 15.78 6.57
CA ASN A 271 -19.42 16.77 5.59
C ASN A 271 -17.96 16.58 5.17
N TYR A 272 -17.49 15.34 5.14
CA TYR A 272 -16.18 14.99 4.62
C TYR A 272 -16.31 14.00 3.47
N CYS A 273 -15.25 13.91 2.67
CA CYS A 273 -15.12 12.92 1.62
C CYS A 273 -14.34 11.71 2.15
N SER A 274 -14.86 10.50 1.92
CA SER A 274 -14.20 9.25 2.33
C SER A 274 -12.94 8.90 1.53
N GLY A 275 -12.56 9.70 0.52
CA GLY A 275 -11.28 9.61 -0.20
C GLY A 275 -11.11 8.42 -1.15
N VAL A 276 -11.77 7.29 -0.88
CA VAL A 276 -11.53 6.01 -1.58
C VAL A 276 -12.71 5.52 -2.43
N CYS A 277 -13.92 6.03 -2.20
CA CYS A 277 -15.16 5.48 -2.77
C CYS A 277 -15.28 5.58 -4.29
N CYS A 278 -14.78 6.67 -4.87
CA CYS A 278 -14.67 6.80 -6.31
C CYS A 278 -13.81 5.67 -6.90
N MET A 279 -12.68 5.36 -6.28
CA MET A 279 -11.71 4.40 -6.82
C MET A 279 -12.16 2.95 -6.66
N TYR A 280 -12.68 2.55 -5.49
CA TYR A 280 -13.14 1.16 -5.36
C TYR A 280 -14.36 0.89 -6.24
N ALA A 281 -15.24 1.86 -6.50
CA ALA A 281 -16.39 1.64 -7.36
C ALA A 281 -16.00 1.52 -8.84
N ILE A 282 -15.03 2.33 -9.30
CA ILE A 282 -14.45 2.15 -10.64
C ILE A 282 -13.85 0.75 -10.75
N LYS A 283 -13.12 0.32 -9.72
CA LYS A 283 -12.54 -1.02 -9.67
C LYS A 283 -13.60 -2.10 -9.70
N GLU A 284 -14.58 -2.05 -8.80
CA GLU A 284 -15.69 -3.01 -8.75
C GLU A 284 -16.44 -3.09 -10.08
N ALA A 285 -16.68 -1.96 -10.76
CA ALA A 285 -17.31 -1.96 -12.08
C ALA A 285 -16.45 -2.66 -13.15
N VAL A 286 -15.14 -2.45 -13.16
CA VAL A 286 -14.23 -3.15 -14.08
C VAL A 286 -14.16 -4.64 -13.74
N ILE A 287 -13.99 -5.00 -12.47
CA ILE A 287 -13.88 -6.40 -12.02
C ILE A 287 -15.19 -7.17 -12.22
N ALA A 288 -16.36 -6.52 -12.07
CA ALA A 288 -17.64 -7.15 -12.38
C ALA A 288 -17.70 -7.66 -13.83
N LYS A 289 -17.17 -6.89 -14.79
CA LYS A 289 -17.08 -7.32 -16.19
C LYS A 289 -16.08 -8.47 -16.39
N GLU A 290 -15.01 -8.53 -15.60
CA GLU A 290 -14.02 -9.63 -15.63
C GLU A 290 -14.56 -10.94 -15.04
N HIS A 291 -15.43 -10.86 -14.03
CA HIS A 291 -15.98 -12.03 -13.32
C HIS A 291 -17.27 -12.58 -13.96
N SER A 292 -17.87 -11.84 -14.90
CA SER A 292 -19.12 -12.25 -15.54
C SER A 292 -18.87 -13.16 -16.75
N HIS A 293 -19.72 -14.17 -16.90
CA HIS A 293 -19.75 -15.03 -18.09
C HIS A 293 -20.58 -14.44 -19.24
N ILE A 294 -21.39 -13.43 -18.92
CA ILE A 294 -22.24 -12.70 -19.86
C ILE A 294 -21.84 -11.22 -19.91
N PRO A 295 -22.14 -10.48 -21.01
CA PRO A 295 -21.92 -9.04 -21.03
C PRO A 295 -22.66 -8.33 -19.89
N VAL A 296 -21.95 -7.46 -19.16
CA VAL A 296 -22.51 -6.65 -18.06
C VAL A 296 -22.37 -5.17 -18.37
N ASP A 297 -23.48 -4.45 -18.24
CA ASP A 297 -23.55 -3.00 -18.28
C ASP A 297 -23.36 -2.42 -16.88
N THR A 298 -22.31 -1.65 -16.71
CA THR A 298 -21.93 -1.07 -15.42
C THR A 298 -22.07 0.44 -15.45
N THR A 299 -22.80 1.01 -14.51
CA THR A 299 -23.07 2.45 -14.43
C THR A 299 -22.69 3.02 -13.07
N ILE A 300 -21.98 4.14 -13.03
CA ILE A 300 -21.57 4.80 -11.79
C ILE A 300 -22.24 6.18 -11.72
N PHE A 301 -23.09 6.37 -10.71
CA PHE A 301 -23.75 7.64 -10.39
C PHE A 301 -22.90 8.45 -9.41
N TYR A 302 -22.47 9.65 -9.80
CA TYR A 302 -21.51 10.44 -9.03
C TYR A 302 -21.77 11.96 -9.06
N MET A 303 -21.17 12.69 -8.12
CA MET A 303 -21.17 14.18 -8.12
C MET A 303 -19.90 14.74 -8.75
N ASP A 304 -18.74 14.35 -8.23
CA ASP A 304 -17.41 14.69 -8.73
C ASP A 304 -16.57 13.44 -8.68
N MET A 305 -15.85 13.12 -9.75
CA MET A 305 -14.99 11.95 -9.76
C MET A 305 -13.64 12.30 -9.13
N ARG A 306 -13.37 11.73 -7.95
CA ARG A 306 -12.19 12.04 -7.12
C ARG A 306 -11.13 10.96 -7.25
N THR A 307 -10.26 11.13 -8.24
CA THR A 307 -9.13 10.25 -8.56
C THR A 307 -7.78 11.00 -8.44
N PRO A 308 -7.40 11.49 -7.23
CA PRO A 308 -6.21 12.34 -7.06
C PRO A 308 -4.88 11.57 -6.95
N GLY A 309 -4.92 10.26 -6.73
CA GLY A 309 -3.73 9.42 -6.55
C GLY A 309 -2.93 9.25 -7.84
N LYS A 310 -1.69 8.77 -7.69
CA LYS A 310 -0.82 8.44 -8.83
C LYS A 310 -1.47 7.37 -9.71
N ASP A 311 -1.54 7.62 -11.00
CA ASP A 311 -2.20 6.78 -12.02
C ASP A 311 -3.71 6.55 -11.82
N PHE A 312 -4.37 7.20 -10.84
CA PHE A 312 -5.81 7.04 -10.61
C PHE A 312 -6.65 7.66 -11.73
N GLU A 313 -6.18 8.77 -12.31
CA GLU A 313 -6.86 9.38 -13.47
C GLU A 313 -6.81 8.46 -14.69
N LYS A 314 -5.65 7.87 -14.97
CA LYS A 314 -5.50 6.90 -16.07
C LYS A 314 -6.41 5.70 -15.86
N TYR A 315 -6.52 5.21 -14.62
CA TYR A 315 -7.44 4.11 -14.31
C TYR A 315 -8.91 4.47 -14.57
N TYR A 316 -9.32 5.69 -14.19
CA TYR A 316 -10.65 6.21 -14.52
C TYR A 316 -10.90 6.31 -16.03
N GLU A 317 -9.95 6.87 -16.78
CA GLU A 317 -10.06 6.98 -18.23
C GLU A 317 -10.04 5.60 -18.92
N ASN A 318 -9.26 4.64 -18.44
CA ASN A 318 -9.27 3.27 -18.96
C ASN A 318 -10.61 2.59 -18.69
N ALA A 319 -11.18 2.75 -17.49
CA ALA A 319 -12.51 2.21 -17.18
C ALA A 319 -13.58 2.76 -18.12
N LYS A 320 -13.53 4.06 -18.44
CA LYS A 320 -14.44 4.71 -19.38
C LYS A 320 -14.23 4.26 -20.83
N ASN A 321 -12.99 4.32 -21.31
CA ASN A 321 -12.67 4.23 -22.73
C ASN A 321 -12.41 2.79 -23.21
N GLN A 322 -11.88 1.92 -22.34
CA GLN A 322 -11.52 0.53 -22.68
C GLN A 322 -12.52 -0.49 -22.13
N HIS A 323 -13.05 -0.28 -20.93
CA HIS A 323 -14.02 -1.19 -20.31
C HIS A 323 -15.49 -0.73 -20.48
N HIS A 324 -15.72 0.43 -21.10
CA HIS A 324 -17.04 0.99 -21.35
C HIS A 324 -17.91 1.08 -20.08
N VAL A 325 -17.32 1.51 -18.96
CA VAL A 325 -18.05 1.86 -17.75
C VAL A 325 -18.79 3.18 -17.98
N ASN A 326 -20.10 3.19 -17.75
CA ASN A 326 -20.93 4.38 -17.89
C ASN A 326 -20.79 5.26 -16.64
N PHE A 327 -20.58 6.56 -16.84
CA PHE A 327 -20.45 7.52 -15.74
C PHE A 327 -21.55 8.58 -15.85
N ILE A 328 -22.52 8.52 -14.93
CA ILE A 328 -23.64 9.47 -14.88
C ILE A 328 -23.40 10.45 -13.75
N ARG A 329 -23.24 11.73 -14.09
CA ARG A 329 -23.02 12.78 -13.09
C ARG A 329 -24.35 13.19 -12.46
N SER A 330 -24.81 12.42 -11.49
CA SER A 330 -26.00 12.74 -10.71
C SER A 330 -25.87 12.22 -9.29
N ARG A 331 -26.23 13.06 -8.30
CA ARG A 331 -26.62 12.55 -6.98
C ARG A 331 -28.07 12.12 -7.09
N ILE A 332 -28.28 10.82 -7.16
CA ILE A 332 -29.61 10.23 -7.33
C ILE A 332 -30.57 10.65 -6.20
N TYR A 333 -31.86 10.68 -6.50
CA TYR A 333 -32.90 11.07 -5.55
C TYR A 333 -33.30 9.92 -4.63
N GLU A 334 -33.60 8.77 -5.23
CA GLU A 334 -34.11 7.59 -4.51
C GLU A 334 -33.87 6.30 -5.30
N VAL A 335 -33.95 5.18 -4.58
CA VAL A 335 -33.99 3.82 -5.11
C VAL A 335 -35.27 3.16 -4.62
N THR A 336 -36.08 2.64 -5.55
CA THR A 336 -37.32 1.91 -5.27
C THR A 336 -37.27 0.50 -5.86
N GLU A 337 -38.07 -0.44 -5.34
CA GLU A 337 -38.16 -1.79 -5.91
C GLU A 337 -39.02 -1.77 -7.19
N ALA A 338 -38.64 -2.56 -8.19
CA ALA A 338 -39.40 -2.72 -9.42
C ALA A 338 -40.75 -3.41 -9.16
N THR A 339 -41.80 -2.95 -9.86
CA THR A 339 -43.17 -3.45 -9.67
C THR A 339 -43.49 -4.73 -10.44
N ASP A 340 -42.55 -5.22 -11.24
CA ASP A 340 -42.69 -6.41 -12.10
C ASP A 340 -42.42 -7.74 -11.36
N GLY A 341 -42.05 -7.68 -10.08
CA GLY A 341 -41.73 -8.85 -9.26
C GLY A 341 -40.34 -9.44 -9.49
N SER A 342 -39.48 -8.77 -10.28
CA SER A 342 -38.08 -9.18 -10.53
C SER A 342 -37.19 -9.12 -9.28
N GLY A 343 -37.54 -8.23 -8.34
CA GLY A 343 -36.68 -7.83 -7.21
C GLY A 343 -35.61 -6.79 -7.59
N ASP A 344 -35.66 -6.27 -8.82
CA ASP A 344 -34.73 -5.27 -9.33
C ASP A 344 -34.93 -3.91 -8.65
N ALA A 345 -33.90 -3.07 -8.74
CA ALA A 345 -33.91 -1.73 -8.19
C ALA A 345 -34.10 -0.69 -9.30
N VAL A 346 -34.94 0.31 -9.04
CA VAL A 346 -35.25 1.41 -9.94
C VAL A 346 -34.65 2.68 -9.35
N ILE A 347 -33.75 3.31 -10.10
CA ILE A 347 -33.05 4.55 -9.70
C ILE A 347 -33.71 5.74 -10.40
N ARG A 348 -34.07 6.76 -9.61
CA ARG A 348 -34.56 8.04 -10.12
C ARG A 348 -33.53 9.15 -9.91
N TYR A 349 -33.19 9.87 -10.97
CA TYR A 349 -32.09 10.85 -10.96
C TYR A 349 -32.30 11.97 -11.98
N SER A 350 -31.48 13.02 -11.93
CA SER A 350 -31.43 14.07 -12.95
C SER A 350 -30.25 13.90 -13.90
N THR A 351 -30.47 14.04 -15.19
CA THR A 351 -29.43 14.14 -16.22
C THR A 351 -28.72 15.50 -16.15
N GLU A 352 -27.61 15.65 -16.88
CA GLU A 352 -26.82 16.89 -16.85
C GLU A 352 -27.56 18.10 -17.44
N ASP A 353 -28.48 17.89 -18.38
CA ASP A 353 -29.37 18.91 -18.94
C ASP A 353 -30.61 19.20 -18.07
N GLY A 354 -30.70 18.57 -16.89
CA GLY A 354 -31.75 18.82 -15.90
C GLY A 354 -33.04 18.01 -16.09
N GLN A 355 -33.10 17.09 -17.05
CA GLN A 355 -34.25 16.18 -17.20
C GLN A 355 -34.25 15.12 -16.09
N ILE A 356 -35.44 14.64 -15.71
CA ILE A 356 -35.59 13.56 -14.75
C ILE A 356 -35.66 12.23 -15.50
N ALA A 357 -34.79 11.31 -15.14
CA ALA A 357 -34.73 9.96 -15.70
C ALA A 357 -34.96 8.91 -14.61
N THR A 358 -35.49 7.77 -15.06
CA THR A 358 -35.73 6.58 -14.22
C THR A 358 -35.21 5.36 -14.96
N GLU A 359 -34.36 4.57 -14.31
CA GLU A 359 -33.77 3.37 -14.91
C GLU A 359 -33.79 2.18 -13.93
N GLN A 360 -34.05 0.98 -14.46
CA GLN A 360 -34.05 -0.29 -13.72
C GLN A 360 -32.70 -1.02 -13.84
N TYR A 361 -32.24 -1.58 -12.73
CA TYR A 361 -30.97 -2.29 -12.58
C TYR A 361 -31.16 -3.58 -11.78
N ASP A 362 -30.52 -4.66 -12.23
CA ASP A 362 -30.60 -5.99 -11.62
C ASP A 362 -29.93 -6.01 -10.24
N LEU A 363 -28.90 -5.18 -10.06
CA LEU A 363 -28.14 -5.01 -8.81
C LEU A 363 -27.71 -3.55 -8.64
N VAL A 364 -27.81 -3.04 -7.42
CA VAL A 364 -27.35 -1.70 -7.04
C VAL A 364 -26.35 -1.80 -5.89
N VAL A 365 -25.18 -1.20 -6.07
CA VAL A 365 -24.08 -1.18 -5.12
C VAL A 365 -23.94 0.21 -4.50
N LEU A 366 -24.15 0.30 -3.19
CA LEU A 366 -23.98 1.52 -2.42
C LEU A 366 -22.51 1.68 -2.06
N SER A 367 -21.86 2.70 -2.64
CA SER A 367 -20.47 3.03 -2.32
C SER A 367 -20.42 3.74 -0.96
N VAL A 368 -20.37 2.93 0.10
CA VAL A 368 -20.43 3.37 1.50
C VAL A 368 -19.14 4.04 1.97
N GLY A 369 -19.29 5.17 2.66
CA GLY A 369 -18.19 5.91 3.26
C GLY A 369 -17.56 5.22 4.47
N ILE A 370 -16.55 5.89 5.03
CA ILE A 370 -15.76 5.42 6.17
C ILE A 370 -16.05 6.31 7.38
N GLU A 371 -16.27 5.71 8.55
CA GLU A 371 -16.46 6.38 9.84
C GLU A 371 -15.51 5.81 10.92
N PRO A 372 -15.21 6.56 11.99
CA PRO A 372 -14.46 6.03 13.12
C PRO A 372 -15.24 4.92 13.83
N GLY A 373 -14.54 3.83 14.19
CA GLY A 373 -15.07 2.76 15.02
C GLY A 373 -15.34 3.22 16.46
N ASP A 374 -16.17 2.47 17.18
CA ASP A 374 -16.49 2.80 18.58
C ASP A 374 -15.28 2.55 19.49
N SER A 375 -14.54 1.46 19.26
CA SER A 375 -13.27 1.18 19.94
C SER A 375 -12.19 2.25 19.65
N SER A 376 -12.18 2.83 18.44
CA SER A 376 -11.29 3.96 18.12
C SER A 376 -11.60 5.20 18.98
N LYS A 377 -12.88 5.50 19.22
CA LYS A 377 -13.31 6.63 20.06
C LYS A 377 -13.00 6.39 21.53
N GLU A 378 -13.20 5.17 22.01
CA GLU A 378 -12.83 4.76 23.37
C GLU A 378 -11.33 4.86 23.59
N LEU A 379 -10.52 4.40 22.63
CA LEU A 379 -9.06 4.51 22.67
C LEU A 379 -8.59 5.97 22.71
N ALA A 380 -9.18 6.84 21.89
CA ALA A 380 -8.87 8.27 21.90
C ALA A 380 -9.20 8.92 23.26
N LYS A 381 -10.34 8.59 23.84
CA LYS A 381 -10.74 9.05 25.17
C LYS A 381 -9.81 8.53 26.27
N LEU A 382 -9.41 7.27 26.19
CA LEU A 382 -8.52 6.62 27.16
C LEU A 382 -7.13 7.26 27.17
N LEU A 383 -6.64 7.69 26.01
CA LEU A 383 -5.32 8.31 25.86
C LEU A 383 -5.34 9.85 25.91
N ASP A 384 -6.52 10.45 26.10
CA ASP A 384 -6.76 11.90 26.09
C ASP A 384 -6.27 12.58 24.80
N LEU A 385 -6.66 12.01 23.66
CA LEU A 385 -6.28 12.51 22.33
C LEU A 385 -7.30 13.49 21.78
N GLN A 386 -6.82 14.53 21.10
CA GLN A 386 -7.68 15.41 20.32
C GLN A 386 -8.29 14.64 19.14
N VAL A 387 -9.60 14.73 19.01
CA VAL A 387 -10.36 14.23 17.87
C VAL A 387 -11.12 15.37 17.19
N ASN A 388 -11.31 15.27 15.88
CA ASN A 388 -12.14 16.23 15.17
C ASN A 388 -13.62 15.98 15.44
N LYS A 389 -14.50 16.86 14.96
CA LYS A 389 -15.95 16.75 15.19
C LYS A 389 -16.58 15.44 14.68
N TYR A 390 -15.93 14.73 13.76
CA TYR A 390 -16.37 13.44 13.23
C TYR A 390 -15.87 12.24 14.06
N GLY A 391 -14.95 12.47 15.01
CA GLY A 391 -14.34 11.45 15.86
C GLY A 391 -13.07 10.80 15.32
N PHE A 392 -12.44 11.36 14.28
CA PHE A 392 -11.09 10.94 13.85
C PHE A 392 -10.01 11.65 14.66
N ALA A 393 -8.88 10.99 14.89
CA ALA A 393 -7.74 11.59 15.57
C ALA A 393 -7.19 12.80 14.80
N VAL A 394 -6.94 13.90 15.51
CA VAL A 394 -6.27 15.08 14.97
C VAL A 394 -4.77 14.85 15.07
N LEU A 395 -4.09 14.97 13.93
CA LEU A 395 -2.64 15.00 13.88
C LEU A 395 -2.16 16.45 14.00
N GLU A 396 -1.05 16.64 14.70
CA GLU A 396 -0.39 17.94 14.78
C GLU A 396 0.00 18.42 13.37
N PRO A 397 -0.28 19.69 13.02
CA PRO A 397 0.01 20.22 11.69
C PRO A 397 1.49 20.10 11.32
N LEU A 398 1.77 19.80 10.06
CA LEU A 398 3.13 19.68 9.49
C LEU A 398 4.01 18.63 10.20
N THR A 399 3.40 17.63 10.82
CA THR A 399 4.12 16.49 11.41
C THR A 399 3.85 15.17 10.69
N GLY A 400 2.75 15.07 9.95
CA GLY A 400 2.32 13.88 9.21
C GLY A 400 1.76 12.72 10.06
N VAL A 401 2.18 12.55 11.32
CA VAL A 401 1.85 11.39 12.19
C VAL A 401 1.76 11.67 13.70
N ASN A 402 2.20 12.84 14.19
CA ASN A 402 2.18 13.12 15.63
C ASN A 402 0.76 13.40 16.10
N THR A 403 0.40 12.89 17.28
CA THR A 403 -0.86 13.23 17.95
C THR A 403 -0.65 14.37 18.95
N SER A 404 -1.71 14.81 19.62
CA SER A 404 -1.65 15.79 20.71
C SER A 404 -0.90 15.31 21.96
N LYS A 405 -0.43 14.05 21.98
CA LYS A 405 0.31 13.46 23.10
C LYS A 405 1.68 12.98 22.62
N GLU A 406 2.73 13.52 23.23
CA GLU A 406 4.11 13.15 22.92
C GLU A 406 4.36 11.65 23.13
N GLY A 407 5.17 11.04 22.26
CA GLY A 407 5.42 9.59 22.25
C GLY A 407 4.26 8.74 21.73
N VAL A 408 3.13 9.35 21.38
CA VAL A 408 1.95 8.69 20.79
C VAL A 408 1.74 9.18 19.36
N PHE A 409 1.81 8.26 18.42
CA PHE A 409 1.65 8.51 16.99
C PHE A 409 0.37 7.86 16.47
N ALA A 410 -0.18 8.36 15.37
CA ALA A 410 -1.34 7.74 14.71
C ALA A 410 -1.12 7.65 13.20
N ALA A 411 -1.56 6.54 12.61
CA ALA A 411 -1.47 6.31 11.18
C ALA A 411 -2.74 5.64 10.62
N GLY A 412 -2.87 5.67 9.29
CA GLY A 412 -3.97 5.04 8.61
C GLY A 412 -5.31 5.76 8.82
N ALA A 413 -6.40 4.99 8.69
CA ALA A 413 -7.76 5.51 8.71
C ALA A 413 -8.18 6.16 10.04
N PHE A 414 -7.43 5.95 11.14
CA PHE A 414 -7.71 6.57 12.43
C PHE A 414 -7.60 8.10 12.41
N SER A 415 -6.68 8.63 11.59
CA SER A 415 -6.49 10.08 11.38
C SER A 415 -7.28 10.65 10.19
N GLY A 416 -8.07 9.81 9.52
CA GLY A 416 -8.99 10.20 8.46
C GLY A 416 -9.00 9.24 7.27
N PRO A 417 -10.06 9.31 6.43
CA PRO A 417 -10.24 8.39 5.31
C PRO A 417 -9.11 8.49 4.29
N ARG A 418 -8.54 7.34 3.92
CA ARG A 418 -7.43 7.23 2.96
C ARG A 418 -7.30 5.82 2.40
N ASP A 419 -6.50 5.67 1.36
CA ASP A 419 -6.25 4.40 0.70
C ASP A 419 -5.08 3.60 1.33
N ILE A 420 -4.82 2.41 0.78
CA ILE A 420 -3.77 1.51 1.26
C ILE A 420 -2.35 2.11 1.13
N PRO A 421 -1.93 2.67 -0.03
CA PRO A 421 -0.61 3.31 -0.16
C PRO A 421 -0.34 4.37 0.90
N GLU A 422 -1.30 5.27 1.12
CA GLU A 422 -1.14 6.35 2.11
C GLU A 422 -1.16 5.82 3.55
N THR A 423 -1.92 4.75 3.79
CA THR A 423 -1.93 4.05 5.08
C THR A 423 -0.58 3.40 5.39
N VAL A 424 -0.01 2.68 4.42
CA VAL A 424 1.32 2.03 4.55
C VAL A 424 2.41 3.08 4.73
N MET A 425 2.36 4.15 3.94
CA MET A 425 3.28 5.28 4.06
C MET A 425 3.24 5.92 5.46
N GLN A 426 2.05 6.26 5.97
CA GLN A 426 1.95 6.82 7.32
C GLN A 426 2.39 5.85 8.41
N ALA A 427 2.17 4.55 8.24
CA ALA A 427 2.65 3.55 9.20
C ALA A 427 4.18 3.55 9.29
N SER A 428 4.87 3.56 8.15
CA SER A 428 6.35 3.69 8.12
C SER A 428 6.83 5.03 8.67
N ALA A 429 6.08 6.11 8.44
CA ALA A 429 6.39 7.42 9.03
C ALA A 429 6.26 7.43 10.56
N ALA A 430 5.21 6.78 11.09
CA ALA A 430 5.01 6.64 12.54
C ALA A 430 6.08 5.73 13.17
N ALA A 431 6.46 4.65 12.50
CA ALA A 431 7.59 3.80 12.91
C ALA A 431 8.91 4.59 12.95
N GLY A 432 9.20 5.40 11.92
CA GLY A 432 10.37 6.28 11.89
C GLY A 432 10.36 7.32 13.02
N ALA A 433 9.20 7.92 13.32
CA ALA A 433 9.05 8.87 14.43
C ALA A 433 9.25 8.21 15.80
N ALA A 434 8.71 7.00 16.01
CA ALA A 434 8.95 6.22 17.23
C ALA A 434 10.43 5.80 17.35
N SER A 435 11.07 5.41 16.24
CA SER A 435 12.50 5.09 16.20
C SER A 435 13.36 6.32 16.54
N ALA A 436 12.99 7.52 16.09
CA ALA A 436 13.71 8.75 16.44
C ALA A 436 13.65 9.04 17.95
N LEU A 437 12.49 8.85 18.58
CA LEU A 437 12.32 9.02 20.02
C LEU A 437 13.18 8.03 20.84
N LEU A 438 13.28 6.79 20.36
CA LEU A 438 13.87 5.65 21.06
C LEU A 438 15.26 5.24 20.52
N ALA A 439 15.91 6.09 19.73
CA ALA A 439 17.12 5.73 18.99
C ALA A 439 18.24 5.14 19.87
N GLU A 440 18.38 5.64 21.11
CA GLU A 440 19.40 5.20 22.08
C GLU A 440 19.13 3.80 22.64
N GLU A 441 17.88 3.33 22.60
CA GLU A 441 17.45 2.03 23.14
C GLU A 441 17.32 0.95 22.06
N ARG A 442 17.75 1.24 20.83
CA ARG A 442 17.73 0.28 19.73
C ARG A 442 18.55 -0.96 20.09
N GLY A 443 17.97 -2.14 19.88
CA GLY A 443 18.62 -3.41 20.16
C GLY A 443 18.53 -3.87 21.62
N SER A 444 18.02 -3.05 22.55
CA SER A 444 18.01 -3.36 23.99
C SER A 444 17.13 -4.55 24.40
N LEU A 445 16.04 -4.79 23.66
CA LEU A 445 15.01 -5.79 24.00
C LEU A 445 14.74 -6.81 22.89
N VAL A 446 15.56 -6.82 21.84
CA VAL A 446 15.40 -7.75 20.70
C VAL A 446 16.14 -9.06 20.92
N SER A 447 15.61 -10.10 20.29
CA SER A 447 16.23 -11.42 20.21
C SER A 447 16.65 -11.72 18.78
N GLU A 448 17.80 -12.37 18.62
CA GLU A 448 18.28 -12.86 17.33
C GLU A 448 17.76 -14.27 17.05
N LYS A 449 17.45 -14.54 15.79
CA LYS A 449 17.00 -15.86 15.35
C LYS A 449 18.19 -16.80 15.21
N GLN A 450 18.15 -17.92 15.93
CA GLN A 450 19.15 -18.98 15.79
C GLN A 450 18.65 -20.07 14.84
N TYR A 451 19.44 -20.38 13.82
CA TYR A 451 19.19 -21.49 12.90
C TYR A 451 19.95 -22.74 13.35
N PRO A 452 19.42 -23.96 13.08
CA PRO A 452 20.22 -25.16 13.22
C PRO A 452 21.44 -25.13 12.28
N PRO A 453 22.53 -25.86 12.61
CA PRO A 453 23.69 -25.95 11.73
C PRO A 453 23.32 -26.44 10.32
N GLU A 454 23.89 -25.81 9.29
CA GLU A 454 23.64 -26.20 7.89
C GLU A 454 24.17 -27.63 7.63
N LEU A 455 23.29 -28.50 7.13
CA LEU A 455 23.57 -29.87 6.75
C LEU A 455 24.46 -29.91 5.50
N GLN A 456 25.55 -30.65 5.57
CA GLN A 456 26.44 -30.89 4.43
C GLN A 456 25.85 -31.99 3.54
N VAL A 457 25.23 -31.58 2.43
CA VAL A 457 24.57 -32.48 1.47
C VAL A 457 25.31 -32.60 0.13
N ALA A 458 26.53 -32.07 0.04
CA ALA A 458 27.34 -32.15 -1.16
C ALA A 458 27.84 -33.59 -1.37
N GLY A 459 27.54 -34.16 -2.55
CA GLY A 459 27.89 -35.55 -2.88
C GLY A 459 26.85 -36.59 -2.45
N ASP A 460 25.80 -36.20 -1.72
CA ASP A 460 24.69 -37.08 -1.38
C ASP A 460 23.84 -37.43 -2.61
N ILE A 461 23.14 -38.56 -2.54
CA ILE A 461 22.08 -38.90 -3.50
C ILE A 461 21.01 -37.81 -3.43
N ILE A 462 20.61 -37.27 -4.58
CA ILE A 462 19.57 -36.24 -4.65
C ILE A 462 18.22 -36.82 -4.24
N ARG A 463 17.58 -36.16 -3.27
CA ARG A 463 16.30 -36.52 -2.66
C ARG A 463 15.41 -35.29 -2.64
N THR A 464 14.56 -35.18 -3.64
CA THR A 464 13.70 -34.02 -3.86
C THR A 464 12.32 -34.24 -3.23
N GLY A 465 11.87 -33.27 -2.43
CA GLY A 465 10.48 -33.18 -1.98
C GLY A 465 9.72 -32.14 -2.79
N VAL A 466 8.56 -32.51 -3.34
CA VAL A 466 7.75 -31.63 -4.20
C VAL A 466 6.41 -31.33 -3.53
N PHE A 467 6.10 -30.05 -3.34
CA PHE A 467 4.87 -29.59 -2.70
C PHE A 467 4.03 -28.77 -3.67
N ILE A 468 2.85 -29.26 -4.03
CA ILE A 468 1.98 -28.62 -5.03
C ILE A 468 0.86 -27.88 -4.30
N CYS A 469 0.68 -26.58 -4.57
CA CYS A 469 -0.29 -25.75 -3.88
C CYS A 469 -1.62 -25.67 -4.65
N HIS A 470 -2.74 -25.78 -3.96
CA HIS A 470 -4.07 -25.45 -4.53
C HIS A 470 -4.36 -23.95 -4.54
N CYS A 471 -3.76 -23.20 -3.60
CA CYS A 471 -4.03 -21.77 -3.38
C CYS A 471 -5.54 -21.48 -3.23
N GLY A 472 -6.24 -22.36 -2.51
CA GLY A 472 -7.71 -22.40 -2.50
C GLY A 472 -8.23 -22.82 -3.86
N VAL A 473 -9.04 -21.96 -4.49
CA VAL A 473 -9.51 -22.18 -5.86
C VAL A 473 -8.58 -21.59 -6.92
N ASN A 474 -7.66 -20.69 -6.56
CA ASN A 474 -6.85 -19.95 -7.56
C ASN A 474 -6.00 -20.85 -8.48
N ILE A 475 -5.52 -21.99 -7.97
CA ILE A 475 -4.86 -23.02 -8.78
C ILE A 475 -5.80 -24.22 -8.92
N GLY A 476 -6.36 -24.69 -7.80
CA GLY A 476 -7.15 -25.92 -7.75
C GLY A 476 -8.46 -25.92 -8.54
N SER A 477 -9.01 -24.77 -8.96
CA SER A 477 -10.19 -24.74 -9.82
C SER A 477 -9.89 -24.93 -11.31
N VAL A 478 -8.64 -24.70 -11.73
CA VAL A 478 -8.21 -24.74 -13.14
C VAL A 478 -7.25 -25.91 -13.39
N VAL A 479 -6.28 -26.09 -12.50
CA VAL A 479 -5.26 -27.14 -12.60
C VAL A 479 -5.68 -28.33 -11.75
N ASP A 480 -5.67 -29.54 -12.32
CA ASP A 480 -5.82 -30.79 -11.57
C ASP A 480 -4.55 -31.04 -10.73
N VAL A 481 -4.54 -30.46 -9.53
CA VAL A 481 -3.42 -30.56 -8.59
C VAL A 481 -3.09 -32.02 -8.23
N PRO A 482 -4.06 -32.90 -7.92
CA PRO A 482 -3.80 -34.33 -7.74
C PRO A 482 -3.05 -34.97 -8.92
N ALA A 483 -3.43 -34.67 -10.16
CA ALA A 483 -2.72 -35.19 -11.34
C ALA A 483 -1.27 -34.66 -11.43
N VAL A 484 -1.01 -33.42 -11.04
CA VAL A 484 0.36 -32.87 -10.97
C VAL A 484 1.18 -33.55 -9.86
N VAL A 485 0.57 -33.86 -8.72
CA VAL A 485 1.23 -34.63 -7.63
C VAL A 485 1.65 -36.01 -8.11
N GLU A 486 0.74 -36.77 -8.73
CA GLU A 486 1.05 -38.11 -9.25
C GLU A 486 2.12 -38.05 -10.34
N PHE A 487 2.06 -37.06 -11.23
CA PHE A 487 3.12 -36.84 -12.20
C PHE A 487 4.48 -36.54 -11.54
N ALA A 488 4.51 -35.68 -10.52
CA ALA A 488 5.74 -35.34 -9.81
C ALA A 488 6.42 -36.56 -9.19
N LYS A 489 5.64 -37.53 -8.66
CA LYS A 489 6.16 -38.79 -8.11
C LYS A 489 6.90 -39.66 -9.15
N THR A 490 6.60 -39.49 -10.44
CA THR A 490 7.27 -40.23 -11.52
C THR A 490 8.61 -39.62 -11.93
N GLN A 491 8.92 -38.40 -11.46
CA GLN A 491 10.13 -37.70 -11.87
C GLN A 491 11.38 -38.27 -11.19
N PRO A 492 12.54 -38.29 -11.89
CA PRO A 492 13.81 -38.69 -11.29
C PRO A 492 14.14 -37.84 -10.06
N THR A 493 14.78 -38.44 -9.05
CA THR A 493 15.18 -37.83 -7.77
C THR A 493 14.05 -37.48 -6.79
N VAL A 494 12.78 -37.51 -7.20
CA VAL A 494 11.65 -37.24 -6.30
C VAL A 494 11.43 -38.43 -5.38
N VAL A 495 11.51 -38.18 -4.07
CA VAL A 495 11.28 -39.21 -3.04
C VAL A 495 9.99 -38.97 -2.26
N TYR A 496 9.44 -37.76 -2.34
CA TYR A 496 8.18 -37.39 -1.72
C TYR A 496 7.48 -36.32 -2.57
N ALA A 497 6.18 -36.47 -2.79
CA ALA A 497 5.35 -35.42 -3.36
C ALA A 497 3.97 -35.41 -2.69
N SER A 498 3.48 -34.21 -2.37
CA SER A 498 2.17 -34.00 -1.76
C SER A 498 1.57 -32.68 -2.19
N ASP A 499 0.24 -32.57 -2.14
CA ASP A 499 -0.45 -31.30 -2.26
C ASP A 499 -0.61 -30.60 -0.89
N LYS A 500 -0.79 -29.29 -0.95
CA LYS A 500 -1.13 -28.44 0.20
C LYS A 500 -2.22 -27.46 -0.24
N ILE A 501 -3.25 -27.25 0.58
CA ILE A 501 -4.28 -26.25 0.27
C ILE A 501 -3.66 -24.85 0.15
N TYR A 502 -2.80 -24.49 1.12
CA TYR A 502 -2.00 -23.27 1.10
C TYR A 502 -0.56 -23.57 1.52
N ALA A 503 0.35 -23.74 0.55
CA ALA A 503 1.75 -24.06 0.82
C ALA A 503 2.46 -23.00 1.68
N CYS A 504 2.08 -21.72 1.55
CA CYS A 504 2.65 -20.62 2.34
C CYS A 504 2.16 -20.55 3.80
N SER A 505 1.16 -21.35 4.20
CA SER A 505 0.65 -21.35 5.57
C SER A 505 1.67 -21.85 6.59
N GLN A 506 1.56 -21.40 7.83
CA GLN A 506 2.50 -21.79 8.90
C GLN A 506 2.52 -23.30 9.13
N ASP A 507 1.35 -23.95 9.11
CA ASP A 507 1.26 -25.41 9.29
C ASP A 507 1.88 -26.17 8.12
N ALA A 508 1.70 -25.67 6.90
CA ALA A 508 2.35 -26.27 5.73
C ALA A 508 3.88 -26.15 5.84
N GLN A 509 4.41 -25.01 6.28
CA GLN A 509 5.85 -24.83 6.49
C GLN A 509 6.38 -25.72 7.62
N ASN A 510 5.67 -25.81 8.76
CA ASN A 510 6.01 -26.72 9.85
C ASN A 510 6.02 -28.17 9.37
N SER A 511 5.00 -28.58 8.61
CA SER A 511 4.92 -29.89 7.98
C SER A 511 6.07 -30.13 6.99
N MET A 512 6.44 -29.14 6.18
CA MET A 512 7.58 -29.23 5.27
C MET A 512 8.89 -29.46 6.04
N ARG A 513 9.14 -28.74 7.14
CA ARG A 513 10.33 -28.96 7.98
C ARG A 513 10.40 -30.38 8.56
N ALA A 514 9.27 -30.89 9.05
CA ALA A 514 9.18 -32.26 9.54
C ALA A 514 9.46 -33.29 8.42
N LEU A 515 8.86 -33.10 7.24
CA LEU A 515 9.03 -33.98 6.09
C LEU A 515 10.45 -33.93 5.49
N ILE A 516 11.13 -32.78 5.54
CA ILE A 516 12.55 -32.64 5.18
C ILE A 516 13.39 -33.59 6.03
N SER A 517 13.14 -33.62 7.34
CA SER A 517 13.85 -34.50 8.27
C SER A 517 13.46 -35.97 8.09
N GLU A 518 12.15 -36.26 8.01
CA GLU A 518 11.59 -37.62 7.90
C GLU A 518 12.07 -38.36 6.64
N HIS A 519 11.98 -37.70 5.48
CA HIS A 519 12.36 -38.30 4.20
C HIS A 519 13.81 -38.04 3.81
N LYS A 520 14.59 -37.37 4.67
CA LYS A 520 15.97 -36.93 4.41
C LYS A 520 16.07 -36.19 3.08
N LEU A 521 15.17 -35.22 2.89
CA LEU A 521 15.16 -34.39 1.69
C LEU A 521 16.39 -33.49 1.69
N ASN A 522 17.03 -33.35 0.53
CA ASN A 522 18.13 -32.40 0.35
C ASN A 522 17.87 -31.43 -0.81
N ARG A 523 16.71 -31.53 -1.48
CA ARG A 523 16.17 -30.54 -2.41
C ARG A 523 14.68 -30.36 -2.14
N VAL A 524 14.18 -29.14 -2.31
CA VAL A 524 12.75 -28.83 -2.15
C VAL A 524 12.24 -28.07 -3.36
N VAL A 525 11.11 -28.49 -3.90
CA VAL A 525 10.38 -27.78 -4.95
C VAL A 525 8.98 -27.44 -4.45
N VAL A 526 8.57 -26.19 -4.65
CA VAL A 526 7.17 -25.78 -4.42
C VAL A 526 6.54 -25.33 -5.73
N SER A 527 5.51 -26.03 -6.20
CA SER A 527 4.71 -25.60 -7.35
C SER A 527 3.53 -24.78 -6.85
N SER A 528 3.60 -23.46 -6.98
CA SER A 528 2.57 -22.55 -6.47
C SER A 528 2.50 -21.21 -7.23
N CYS A 529 2.68 -20.09 -6.52
CA CYS A 529 2.60 -18.73 -7.02
C CYS A 529 3.95 -18.20 -7.55
N SER A 530 4.08 -16.88 -7.67
CA SER A 530 5.32 -16.25 -8.11
C SER A 530 6.47 -16.36 -7.09
N PRO A 531 7.70 -16.74 -7.51
CA PRO A 531 8.88 -16.73 -6.64
C PRO A 531 9.18 -15.33 -6.10
N ARG A 532 8.82 -14.27 -6.84
CA ARG A 532 8.98 -12.89 -6.39
C ARG A 532 8.28 -12.59 -5.06
N THR A 533 7.26 -13.36 -4.71
CA THR A 533 6.42 -13.11 -3.54
C THR A 533 6.75 -14.06 -2.38
N HIS A 534 6.97 -15.34 -2.65
CA HIS A 534 7.05 -16.37 -1.60
C HIS A 534 8.32 -17.21 -1.60
N GLU A 535 9.25 -17.04 -2.55
CA GLU A 535 10.53 -17.76 -2.51
C GLU A 535 11.31 -17.50 -1.21
N PRO A 536 11.46 -16.24 -0.73
CA PRO A 536 12.16 -15.98 0.55
C PRO A 536 11.53 -16.73 1.74
N LEU A 537 10.21 -16.89 1.75
CA LEU A 537 9.49 -17.60 2.80
C LEU A 537 9.84 -19.10 2.83
N PHE A 538 9.94 -19.73 1.66
CA PHE A 538 10.31 -21.14 1.59
C PHE A 538 11.80 -21.35 1.82
N GLN A 539 12.65 -20.44 1.34
CA GLN A 539 14.08 -20.42 1.67
C GLN A 539 14.33 -20.35 3.17
N GLU A 540 13.55 -19.53 3.87
CA GLU A 540 13.57 -19.44 5.33
C GLU A 540 13.14 -20.75 6.00
N THR A 541 12.13 -21.43 5.46
CA THR A 541 11.70 -22.76 5.93
C THR A 541 12.83 -23.79 5.79
N LEU A 542 13.62 -23.72 4.71
CA LEU A 542 14.79 -24.59 4.53
C LEU A 542 15.89 -24.29 5.56
N LYS A 543 16.22 -23.01 5.79
CA LYS A 543 17.19 -22.60 6.82
C LYS A 543 16.80 -23.15 8.20
N GLU A 544 15.52 -23.05 8.55
CA GLU A 544 14.99 -23.61 9.81
C GLU A 544 15.01 -25.15 9.88
N ALA A 545 15.05 -25.84 8.74
CA ALA A 545 15.24 -27.29 8.67
C ALA A 545 16.72 -27.70 8.59
N GLY A 546 17.65 -26.74 8.60
CA GLY A 546 19.08 -26.98 8.47
C GLY A 546 19.55 -27.18 7.03
N LEU A 547 18.73 -26.93 6.01
CA LEU A 547 19.14 -26.96 4.61
C LEU A 547 19.58 -25.57 4.12
N ASN A 548 20.55 -25.54 3.21
CA ASN A 548 20.92 -24.30 2.53
C ASN A 548 19.72 -23.75 1.73
N ALA A 549 19.48 -22.45 1.86
CA ALA A 549 18.35 -21.75 1.23
C ALA A 549 18.27 -21.94 -0.29
N HIS A 550 19.41 -22.10 -0.96
CA HIS A 550 19.48 -22.20 -2.43
C HIS A 550 19.32 -23.63 -2.96
N LEU A 551 19.07 -24.61 -2.10
CA LEU A 551 18.65 -25.96 -2.48
C LEU A 551 17.14 -26.06 -2.73
N PHE A 552 16.55 -24.93 -3.10
CA PHE A 552 15.14 -24.71 -3.32
C PHE A 552 14.86 -24.30 -4.77
N ASP A 553 13.68 -24.67 -5.26
CA ASP A 553 13.14 -24.15 -6.52
C ASP A 553 11.62 -23.97 -6.45
N MET A 554 11.09 -23.12 -7.31
CA MET A 554 9.67 -22.78 -7.31
C MET A 554 9.11 -22.75 -8.73
N ALA A 555 8.10 -23.58 -8.98
CA ALA A 555 7.34 -23.55 -10.22
C ALA A 555 6.14 -22.62 -10.08
N ASN A 556 6.05 -21.59 -10.93
CA ASN A 556 4.91 -20.67 -10.93
C ASN A 556 3.76 -21.24 -11.76
N ILE A 557 2.90 -22.04 -11.12
CA ILE A 557 1.74 -22.68 -11.75
C ILE A 557 0.43 -21.88 -11.53
N ARG A 558 0.54 -20.66 -11.00
CA ARG A 558 -0.62 -19.76 -10.79
C ARG A 558 -0.61 -18.61 -11.78
N ASP A 559 0.25 -17.62 -11.54
CA ASP A 559 0.33 -16.38 -12.29
C ASP A 559 0.73 -16.64 -13.76
N GLN A 560 1.51 -17.70 -14.00
CA GLN A 560 1.94 -18.10 -15.34
C GLN A 560 1.18 -19.31 -15.89
N CYS A 561 0.17 -19.83 -15.18
CA CYS A 561 -0.59 -21.00 -15.63
C CYS A 561 -2.08 -20.89 -15.30
N SER A 562 -2.53 -21.21 -14.08
CA SER A 562 -3.97 -21.27 -13.76
C SER A 562 -4.73 -19.98 -14.09
N TRP A 563 -4.21 -18.81 -13.73
CA TRP A 563 -4.91 -17.53 -13.93
C TRP A 563 -5.02 -17.09 -15.39
N VAL A 564 -4.05 -17.49 -16.23
CA VAL A 564 -4.03 -17.09 -17.64
C VAL A 564 -4.70 -18.12 -18.55
N HIS A 565 -5.03 -19.29 -18.02
CA HIS A 565 -5.60 -20.43 -18.74
C HIS A 565 -6.91 -20.93 -18.12
N MET A 566 -7.67 -20.04 -17.49
CA MET A 566 -8.93 -20.36 -16.79
C MET A 566 -9.98 -21.06 -17.66
N ASN A 567 -9.88 -20.96 -18.99
CA ASN A 567 -10.83 -21.57 -19.92
C ASN A 567 -10.28 -22.86 -20.57
N ASP A 568 -9.07 -23.29 -20.24
CA ASP A 568 -8.39 -24.44 -20.85
C ASP A 568 -7.70 -25.30 -19.78
N HIS A 569 -8.53 -25.98 -18.97
CA HIS A 569 -8.09 -26.69 -17.76
C HIS A 569 -7.14 -27.85 -18.06
N GLU A 570 -7.38 -28.57 -19.15
CA GLU A 570 -6.56 -29.71 -19.56
C GLU A 570 -5.14 -29.25 -19.91
N GLN A 571 -5.02 -28.23 -20.77
CA GLN A 571 -3.71 -27.68 -21.15
C GLN A 571 -3.05 -26.92 -20.01
N ALA A 572 -3.82 -26.29 -19.12
CA ALA A 572 -3.30 -25.70 -17.89
C ALA A 572 -2.67 -26.77 -16.98
N THR A 573 -3.30 -27.95 -16.88
CA THR A 573 -2.77 -29.06 -16.10
C THR A 573 -1.48 -29.63 -16.70
N GLU A 574 -1.44 -29.84 -18.02
CA GLU A 574 -0.21 -30.30 -18.69
C GLU A 574 0.93 -29.27 -18.56
N LYS A 575 0.64 -27.98 -18.76
CA LYS A 575 1.62 -26.91 -18.53
C LYS A 575 2.12 -26.90 -17.08
N ALA A 576 1.25 -27.14 -16.09
CA ALA A 576 1.65 -27.20 -14.69
C ALA A 576 2.57 -28.39 -14.38
N LYS A 577 2.36 -29.55 -15.04
CA LYS A 577 3.28 -30.69 -14.99
C LYS A 577 4.65 -30.32 -15.56
N ASP A 578 4.70 -29.70 -16.73
CA ASP A 578 5.96 -29.28 -17.36
C ASP A 578 6.73 -28.28 -16.50
N LEU A 579 6.07 -27.24 -16.00
CA LEU A 579 6.69 -26.26 -15.11
C LEU A 579 7.24 -26.91 -13.82
N THR A 580 6.51 -27.87 -13.26
CA THR A 580 6.94 -28.63 -12.08
C THR A 580 8.17 -29.51 -12.40
N LYS A 581 8.17 -30.20 -13.54
CA LYS A 581 9.32 -30.99 -14.03
C LYS A 581 10.57 -30.13 -14.18
N LEU A 582 10.44 -28.96 -14.79
CA LEU A 582 11.55 -28.02 -14.98
C LEU A 582 12.14 -27.56 -13.65
N ALA A 583 11.31 -27.24 -12.67
CA ALA A 583 11.76 -26.86 -11.34
C ALA A 583 12.46 -28.02 -10.61
N ILE A 584 11.97 -29.26 -10.76
CA ILE A 584 12.65 -30.47 -10.22
C ILE A 584 14.03 -30.66 -10.84
N ILE A 585 14.15 -30.53 -12.15
CA ILE A 585 15.44 -30.65 -12.85
C ILE A 585 16.40 -29.58 -12.35
N ARG A 586 15.98 -28.31 -12.32
CA ARG A 586 16.82 -27.22 -11.86
C ARG A 586 17.24 -27.38 -10.39
N ALA A 587 16.30 -27.75 -9.51
CA ALA A 587 16.56 -28.09 -8.10
C ALA A 587 17.59 -29.20 -7.93
N SER A 588 17.48 -30.28 -8.71
CA SER A 588 18.39 -31.43 -8.63
C SER A 588 19.85 -31.06 -8.90
N MET A 589 20.06 -30.00 -9.68
CA MET A 589 21.38 -29.49 -10.04
C MET A 589 21.84 -28.32 -9.16
N GLN A 590 20.98 -27.81 -8.27
CA GLN A 590 21.37 -26.74 -7.34
C GLN A 590 22.49 -27.20 -6.41
N GLN A 591 23.36 -26.24 -6.08
CA GLN A 591 24.44 -26.41 -5.12
C GLN A 591 24.22 -25.44 -3.96
N PRO A 592 24.70 -25.77 -2.75
CA PRO A 592 24.67 -24.82 -1.65
C PRO A 592 25.39 -23.53 -2.04
N VAL A 593 24.73 -22.40 -1.83
CA VAL A 593 25.31 -21.07 -2.05
C VAL A 593 25.42 -20.39 -0.71
N GLN A 594 26.63 -19.95 -0.37
CA GLN A 594 26.86 -19.23 0.88
C GLN A 594 26.58 -17.73 0.66
N PRO A 595 25.83 -17.10 1.57
CA PRO A 595 25.63 -15.66 1.50
C PRO A 595 26.95 -14.92 1.69
N ILE A 596 27.05 -13.75 1.08
CA ILE A 596 28.18 -12.84 1.24
C ILE A 596 27.72 -11.69 2.12
N PHE A 597 28.44 -11.46 3.19
CA PHE A 597 28.19 -10.35 4.11
C PHE A 597 29.15 -9.20 3.80
N MET A 598 28.61 -8.00 3.77
CA MET A 598 29.36 -6.76 3.56
C MET A 598 29.00 -5.79 4.68
N ASN A 599 29.96 -5.03 5.17
CA ASN A 599 29.69 -4.04 6.22
C ASN A 599 28.74 -2.96 5.70
N MET A 600 27.80 -2.53 6.54
CA MET A 600 26.94 -1.40 6.27
C MET A 600 27.70 -0.09 6.52
N ASN A 601 27.72 0.80 5.53
CA ASN A 601 27.98 2.21 5.82
C ASN A 601 26.70 2.84 6.39
N HIS A 602 26.74 3.23 7.67
CA HIS A 602 25.57 3.76 8.38
C HIS A 602 25.26 5.25 8.08
N ALA A 603 25.95 5.88 7.12
CA ALA A 603 25.62 7.20 6.62
C ALA A 603 24.54 7.14 5.52
N ALA A 604 23.72 8.18 5.43
CA ALA A 604 22.69 8.34 4.42
C ALA A 604 22.96 9.54 3.52
N LEU A 605 22.57 9.44 2.25
CA LEU A 605 22.54 10.57 1.32
C LEU A 605 21.08 11.01 1.08
N VAL A 606 20.81 12.30 1.21
CA VAL A 606 19.53 12.91 0.82
C VAL A 606 19.79 13.89 -0.32
N ILE A 607 19.10 13.72 -1.45
CA ILE A 607 19.28 14.58 -2.64
C ILE A 607 18.03 15.45 -2.83
N GLY A 608 18.22 16.77 -2.70
CA GLY A 608 17.18 17.80 -2.73
C GLY A 608 16.88 18.35 -1.34
N GLY A 609 17.04 19.66 -1.17
CA GLY A 609 16.86 20.44 0.05
C GLY A 609 15.49 21.11 0.18
N GLY A 610 14.46 20.61 -0.52
CA GLY A 610 13.07 20.99 -0.26
C GLY A 610 12.53 20.42 1.05
N VAL A 611 11.27 20.71 1.39
CA VAL A 611 10.63 20.19 2.63
C VAL A 611 10.75 18.67 2.76
N ALA A 612 10.56 17.93 1.66
CA ALA A 612 10.71 16.47 1.66
C ALA A 612 12.11 16.02 2.09
N GLY A 613 13.17 16.65 1.56
CA GLY A 613 14.53 16.28 1.87
C GLY A 613 14.98 16.74 3.25
N MET A 614 14.64 17.97 3.65
CA MET A 614 14.93 18.45 5.01
C MET A 614 14.25 17.58 6.07
N THR A 615 12.98 17.21 5.86
CA THR A 615 12.25 16.31 6.75
C THR A 615 12.89 14.92 6.80
N SER A 616 13.29 14.38 5.65
CA SER A 616 13.95 13.06 5.60
C SER A 616 15.30 13.07 6.32
N ALA A 617 16.08 14.13 6.12
CA ALA A 617 17.40 14.29 6.74
C ALA A 617 17.29 14.43 8.26
N LEU A 618 16.41 15.31 8.75
CA LEU A 618 16.16 15.44 10.19
C LEU A 618 15.65 14.12 10.78
N SER A 619 14.68 13.47 10.14
CA SER A 619 14.13 12.20 10.65
C SER A 619 15.16 11.07 10.72
N LEU A 620 16.13 11.00 9.81
CA LEU A 620 17.23 10.03 9.89
C LEU A 620 18.28 10.43 10.93
N ALA A 621 18.58 11.72 11.02
CA ALA A 621 19.58 12.23 11.94
C ALA A 621 19.11 12.11 13.41
N ASP A 622 17.82 12.35 13.67
CA ASP A 622 17.17 12.13 14.97
C ASP A 622 17.12 10.63 15.33
N GLN A 623 17.07 9.73 14.34
CA GLN A 623 17.25 8.28 14.55
C GLN A 623 18.71 7.88 14.82
N GLY A 624 19.64 8.83 14.83
CA GLY A 624 21.05 8.60 15.16
C GLY A 624 21.97 8.33 13.97
N TYR A 625 21.53 8.49 12.72
CA TYR A 625 22.37 8.26 11.54
C TYR A 625 23.07 9.53 11.05
N GLU A 626 24.28 9.40 10.47
CA GLU A 626 24.92 10.50 9.76
C GLU A 626 24.21 10.75 8.43
N VAL A 627 23.94 12.01 8.09
CA VAL A 627 23.23 12.38 6.87
C VAL A 627 23.98 13.44 6.08
N HIS A 628 24.24 13.16 4.81
CA HIS A 628 24.69 14.14 3.83
C HIS A 628 23.46 14.63 3.04
N LEU A 629 23.13 15.92 3.15
CA LEU A 629 22.07 16.54 2.34
C LEU A 629 22.70 17.38 1.23
N VAL A 630 22.35 17.05 -0.02
CA VAL A 630 22.83 17.73 -1.23
C VAL A 630 21.72 18.58 -1.83
N GLU A 631 21.95 19.87 -1.97
CA GLU A 631 21.06 20.83 -2.63
C GLU A 631 21.82 21.56 -3.75
N LYS A 632 21.23 21.55 -4.95
CA LYS A 632 21.84 22.15 -6.15
C LYS A 632 21.78 23.67 -6.13
N GLU A 633 20.77 24.25 -5.50
CA GLU A 633 20.63 25.69 -5.33
C GLU A 633 21.43 26.20 -4.13
N ASN A 634 21.65 27.52 -4.06
CA ASN A 634 22.37 28.14 -2.94
C ASN A 634 21.52 28.28 -1.66
N ALA A 635 20.30 27.75 -1.65
CA ALA A 635 19.37 27.86 -0.54
C ALA A 635 18.46 26.64 -0.42
N LEU A 636 18.17 26.25 0.82
CA LEU A 636 17.21 25.20 1.15
C LEU A 636 15.77 25.72 1.11
N GLY A 637 14.80 24.81 1.18
CA GLY A 637 13.35 25.08 1.28
C GLY A 637 12.58 24.80 0.00
N GLY A 638 13.23 24.84 -1.17
CA GLY A 638 12.60 24.60 -2.48
C GLY A 638 11.36 25.48 -2.72
N VAL A 639 10.36 24.94 -3.41
CA VAL A 639 9.12 25.66 -3.75
C VAL A 639 8.32 26.10 -2.51
N ALA A 640 8.53 25.48 -1.34
CA ALA A 640 7.80 25.82 -0.14
C ALA A 640 8.04 27.26 0.33
N ARG A 641 9.19 27.86 -0.03
CA ARG A 641 9.51 29.26 0.24
C ARG A 641 8.55 30.26 -0.41
N ARG A 642 7.86 29.83 -1.47
CA ARG A 642 6.88 30.65 -2.19
C ARG A 642 5.50 30.63 -1.54
N PHE A 643 5.23 29.71 -0.61
CA PHE A 643 3.96 29.66 0.10
C PHE A 643 4.01 30.46 1.39
N SER A 644 2.93 31.20 1.66
CA SER A 644 2.74 31.88 2.94
C SER A 644 2.00 30.99 3.94
N THR A 645 0.90 30.39 3.50
CA THR A 645 -0.01 29.63 4.34
C THR A 645 -0.27 28.23 3.78
N GLY A 646 -0.23 27.22 4.64
CA GLY A 646 -0.59 25.84 4.31
C GLY A 646 -2.10 25.65 4.14
N PHE A 647 -2.54 24.40 3.93
CA PHE A 647 -3.95 24.11 3.68
C PHE A 647 -4.83 24.19 4.94
N ARG A 648 -4.27 24.06 6.14
CA ARG A 648 -4.99 24.25 7.41
C ARG A 648 -4.70 25.61 8.05
N GLY A 649 -4.05 26.52 7.32
CA GLY A 649 -3.72 27.87 7.79
C GLY A 649 -2.36 27.96 8.49
N GLU A 650 -1.51 26.95 8.33
CA GLU A 650 -0.17 26.87 8.92
C GLU A 650 0.76 27.96 8.34
N ASP A 651 1.65 28.53 9.14
CA ASP A 651 2.68 29.46 8.64
C ASP A 651 3.82 28.68 7.99
N MET A 652 3.83 28.67 6.65
CA MET A 652 4.81 27.91 5.88
C MET A 652 6.20 28.56 5.91
N LYS A 653 6.29 29.89 6.06
CA LYS A 653 7.57 30.58 6.12
C LYS A 653 8.27 30.28 7.45
N ALA A 654 7.52 30.34 8.56
CA ALA A 654 8.02 29.97 9.87
C ALA A 654 8.47 28.51 9.89
N PHE A 655 7.65 27.59 9.38
CA PHE A 655 8.00 26.16 9.31
C PHE A 655 9.29 25.92 8.51
N VAL A 656 9.43 26.50 7.31
CA VAL A 656 10.63 26.31 6.50
C VAL A 656 11.86 26.88 7.20
N ALA A 657 11.75 28.06 7.81
CA ALA A 657 12.85 28.66 8.57
C ALA A 657 13.29 27.78 9.75
N GLU A 658 12.33 27.24 10.51
CA GLU A 658 12.58 26.33 11.63
C GLU A 658 13.28 25.04 11.18
N GLN A 659 12.82 24.43 10.08
CA GLN A 659 13.45 23.23 9.52
C GLN A 659 14.90 23.50 9.10
N ILE A 660 15.17 24.63 8.44
CA ILE A 660 16.52 25.03 8.04
C ILE A 660 17.40 25.26 9.27
N GLU A 661 16.87 25.90 10.32
CA GLU A 661 17.60 26.13 11.56
C GLU A 661 17.95 24.81 12.27
N LYS A 662 16.97 23.92 12.44
CA LYS A 662 17.17 22.58 13.02
C LYS A 662 18.25 21.81 12.25
N LEU A 663 18.13 21.79 10.92
CA LEU A 663 19.05 21.06 10.05
C LEU A 663 20.48 21.62 10.14
N SER A 664 20.63 22.94 10.15
CA SER A 664 21.94 23.61 10.20
C SER A 664 22.65 23.43 11.55
N LYS A 665 21.89 23.20 12.63
CA LYS A 665 22.43 22.97 13.98
C LYS A 665 22.58 21.49 14.34
N HIS A 666 22.03 20.58 13.53
CA HIS A 666 22.01 19.16 13.86
C HIS A 666 23.42 18.54 13.71
N PRO A 667 24.00 17.92 14.75
CA PRO A 667 25.40 17.47 14.75
C PRO A 667 25.69 16.33 13.76
N LYS A 668 24.66 15.58 13.37
CA LYS A 668 24.77 14.47 12.40
C LYS A 668 24.42 14.84 10.96
N VAL A 669 24.12 16.11 10.66
CA VAL A 669 23.80 16.55 9.30
C VAL A 669 24.96 17.35 8.69
N LYS A 670 25.39 16.93 7.50
CA LYS A 670 26.36 17.65 6.65
C LYS A 670 25.65 18.22 5.44
N LEU A 671 25.75 19.54 5.26
CA LEU A 671 25.07 20.26 4.18
C LEU A 671 26.02 20.54 3.02
N HIS A 672 25.60 20.13 1.82
CA HIS A 672 26.28 20.32 0.54
C HIS A 672 25.38 21.20 -0.33
N ILE A 673 25.53 22.52 -0.23
CA ILE A 673 24.63 23.51 -0.85
C ILE A 673 25.32 24.13 -2.09
N GLY A 674 24.55 24.44 -3.12
CA GLY A 674 25.06 25.02 -4.38
C GLY A 674 25.78 23.98 -5.26
N VAL A 675 25.58 22.69 -5.00
CA VAL A 675 26.28 21.60 -5.68
C VAL A 675 25.32 20.47 -6.03
N GLY A 676 25.48 19.95 -7.26
CA GLY A 676 24.69 18.83 -7.76
C GLY A 676 25.47 17.52 -7.76
N VAL A 677 24.75 16.41 -7.95
CA VAL A 677 25.34 15.09 -8.16
C VAL A 677 25.89 14.97 -9.59
N LYS A 678 27.07 14.37 -9.72
CA LYS A 678 27.76 14.11 -10.99
C LYS A 678 27.71 12.65 -11.41
N ASP A 679 27.91 11.73 -10.47
CA ASP A 679 27.93 10.28 -10.71
C ASP A 679 27.64 9.50 -9.43
N VAL A 680 27.10 8.28 -9.58
CA VAL A 680 26.83 7.38 -8.45
C VAL A 680 27.24 5.96 -8.82
N GLY A 681 27.98 5.32 -7.93
CA GLY A 681 28.33 3.91 -8.00
C GLY A 681 28.03 3.18 -6.70
N GLY A 682 28.10 1.85 -6.73
CA GLY A 682 27.91 1.01 -5.55
C GLY A 682 26.51 0.38 -5.46
N PHE A 683 26.14 -0.01 -4.25
CA PHE A 683 24.92 -0.75 -3.92
C PHE A 683 24.58 -0.56 -2.44
N LEU A 684 23.43 -1.07 -1.97
CA LEU A 684 23.01 -1.02 -0.57
C LEU A 684 24.19 -1.33 0.38
N GLY A 685 24.46 -0.40 1.30
CA GLY A 685 25.55 -0.46 2.28
C GLY A 685 26.90 0.06 1.82
N SER A 686 27.10 0.30 0.52
CA SER A 686 28.40 0.70 -0.04
C SER A 686 28.24 1.55 -1.31
N PHE A 687 27.44 2.61 -1.26
CA PHE A 687 27.35 3.59 -2.33
C PHE A 687 28.48 4.63 -2.23
N THR A 688 28.90 5.12 -3.40
CA THR A 688 29.77 6.29 -3.51
C THR A 688 29.14 7.26 -4.50
N THR A 689 28.83 8.47 -4.03
CA THR A 689 28.28 9.56 -4.83
C THR A 689 29.35 10.63 -5.04
N THR A 690 29.60 10.98 -6.29
CA THR A 690 30.52 12.07 -6.66
C THR A 690 29.72 13.33 -6.96
N LEU A 691 30.08 14.45 -6.34
CA LEU A 691 29.49 15.76 -6.55
C LEU A 691 30.17 16.51 -7.70
N ASN A 692 29.54 17.60 -8.17
CA ASN A 692 30.04 18.38 -9.32
C ASN A 692 31.36 19.10 -9.05
N ASP A 693 31.68 19.42 -7.79
CA ASP A 693 32.95 19.97 -7.34
C ASP A 693 34.06 18.91 -7.19
N GLY A 694 33.73 17.63 -7.34
CA GLY A 694 34.65 16.51 -7.22
C GLY A 694 34.68 15.84 -5.84
N GLU A 695 33.95 16.34 -4.85
CA GLU A 695 33.80 15.67 -3.55
C GLU A 695 33.15 14.29 -3.73
N LYS A 696 33.61 13.31 -2.95
CA LYS A 696 33.05 11.95 -2.92
C LYS A 696 32.45 11.67 -1.56
N ILE A 697 31.19 11.25 -1.55
CA ILE A 697 30.44 10.90 -0.35
C ILE A 697 30.20 9.39 -0.37
N GLU A 698 30.63 8.70 0.68
CA GLU A 698 30.32 7.30 0.91
C GLU A 698 29.11 7.17 1.82
N HIS A 699 28.14 6.34 1.45
CA HIS A 699 26.89 6.16 2.20
C HIS A 699 26.29 4.77 1.96
N GLY A 700 25.45 4.29 2.86
CA GLY A 700 24.77 3.00 2.72
C GLY A 700 23.44 3.07 1.97
N VAL A 701 22.75 4.21 2.04
CA VAL A 701 21.43 4.41 1.45
C VAL A 701 21.26 5.83 0.90
N ALA A 702 20.36 5.99 -0.08
CA ALA A 702 19.99 7.28 -0.65
C ALA A 702 18.48 7.54 -0.62
N ILE A 703 18.08 8.77 -0.28
CA ILE A 703 16.70 9.27 -0.43
C ILE A 703 16.67 10.36 -1.50
N LEU A 704 15.86 10.15 -2.54
CA LEU A 704 15.68 11.09 -3.64
C LEU A 704 14.46 11.99 -3.39
N ALA A 705 14.72 13.26 -3.12
CA ALA A 705 13.73 14.27 -2.71
C ALA A 705 13.81 15.56 -3.57
N ILE A 706 14.04 15.39 -4.87
CA ILE A 706 14.36 16.49 -5.82
C ILE A 706 13.18 17.39 -6.24
N GLY A 707 12.04 17.27 -5.58
CA GLY A 707 10.88 18.14 -5.83
C GLY A 707 10.21 17.91 -7.19
N GLY A 708 9.60 18.98 -7.72
CA GLY A 708 8.80 18.95 -8.95
C GLY A 708 8.72 20.36 -9.53
N GLN A 709 8.19 20.48 -10.74
CA GLN A 709 8.19 21.74 -11.48
C GLN A 709 6.76 22.26 -11.65
N GLU A 710 6.55 23.55 -11.40
CA GLU A 710 5.30 24.20 -11.79
C GLU A 710 5.22 24.27 -13.32
N TYR A 711 4.12 23.78 -13.90
CA TYR A 711 3.84 24.00 -15.31
C TYR A 711 3.68 25.49 -15.56
N LYS A 712 4.40 26.02 -16.55
CA LYS A 712 4.21 27.38 -17.05
C LYS A 712 3.23 27.32 -18.23
N PRO A 713 1.97 27.79 -18.06
CA PRO A 713 0.96 27.71 -19.11
C PRO A 713 1.40 28.43 -20.37
N LYS A 714 1.04 27.88 -21.53
CA LYS A 714 1.19 28.55 -22.84
C LYS A 714 -0.15 29.07 -23.36
N GLU A 715 -1.22 28.59 -22.76
CA GLU A 715 -2.61 28.97 -22.97
C GLU A 715 -3.02 30.17 -22.10
N TYR A 716 -4.24 30.68 -22.32
CA TYR A 716 -4.92 31.65 -21.44
C TYR A 716 -4.22 33.00 -21.24
N LEU A 717 -3.46 33.48 -22.22
CA LEU A 717 -2.72 34.76 -22.15
C LEU A 717 -1.70 34.83 -20.99
N TYR A 718 -1.30 33.69 -20.43
CA TYR A 718 -0.26 33.65 -19.39
C TYR A 718 1.06 34.21 -19.92
N GLY A 719 1.68 35.10 -19.15
CA GLY A 719 2.88 35.85 -19.54
C GLY A 719 2.64 36.97 -20.55
N GLN A 720 1.42 37.12 -21.09
CA GLN A 720 1.05 38.18 -22.02
C GLN A 720 0.24 39.30 -21.36
N ASP A 721 -0.60 38.97 -20.36
CA ASP A 721 -1.32 39.94 -19.53
C ASP A 721 -1.02 39.70 -18.04
N ALA A 722 -0.61 40.75 -17.32
CA ALA A 722 -0.16 40.67 -15.93
C ALA A 722 -1.28 40.31 -14.93
N ARG A 723 -2.55 40.35 -15.36
CA ARG A 723 -3.70 39.92 -14.55
C ARG A 723 -3.92 38.41 -14.55
N VAL A 724 -3.23 37.70 -15.45
CA VAL A 724 -3.27 36.24 -15.53
C VAL A 724 -2.09 35.67 -14.75
N MET A 725 -2.39 34.96 -13.66
CA MET A 725 -1.40 34.46 -12.71
C MET A 725 -1.61 32.96 -12.46
N THR A 726 -0.57 32.24 -12.06
CA THR A 726 -0.74 30.89 -11.48
C THR A 726 -1.27 30.99 -10.04
N GLN A 727 -1.69 29.86 -9.47
CA GLN A 727 -2.09 29.79 -8.05
C GLN A 727 -0.99 30.21 -7.07
N ILE A 728 0.28 29.96 -7.41
CA ILE A 728 1.40 30.36 -6.56
C ILE A 728 1.56 31.88 -6.61
N GLU A 729 1.54 32.45 -7.82
CA GLU A 729 1.67 33.89 -8.06
C GLU A 729 0.50 34.68 -7.45
N LEU A 730 -0.74 34.18 -7.56
CA LEU A 730 -1.89 34.82 -6.91
C LEU A 730 -1.79 34.79 -5.38
N ASP A 731 -1.32 33.68 -4.79
CA ASP A 731 -1.12 33.63 -3.33
C ASP A 731 -0.04 34.62 -2.89
N GLU A 732 1.08 34.71 -3.63
CA GLU A 732 2.13 35.71 -3.41
C GLU A 732 1.56 37.13 -3.48
N ALA A 733 0.77 37.45 -4.51
CA ALA A 733 0.16 38.77 -4.69
C ALA A 733 -0.85 39.13 -3.59
N LEU A 734 -1.65 38.16 -3.13
CA LEU A 734 -2.58 38.35 -2.01
C LEU A 734 -1.88 38.59 -0.67
N VAL A 735 -0.64 38.09 -0.51
CA VAL A 735 0.18 38.24 0.69
C VAL A 735 0.99 39.52 0.65
N SER A 736 1.50 39.90 -0.52
CA SER A 736 2.22 41.15 -0.71
C SER A 736 1.31 42.38 -0.79
N HIS A 737 -0.01 42.20 -0.64
CA HIS A 737 -1.00 43.26 -0.77
C HIS A 737 -0.90 43.99 -2.12
N ASP A 738 -0.78 43.24 -3.21
CA ASP A 738 -0.74 43.85 -4.55
C ASP A 738 -2.06 44.57 -4.84
N SER A 739 -1.98 45.88 -5.11
CA SER A 739 -3.14 46.73 -5.34
C SER A 739 -4.03 46.27 -6.50
N LYS A 740 -3.48 45.60 -7.52
CA LYS A 740 -4.25 45.10 -8.66
C LYS A 740 -5.14 43.92 -8.25
N VAL A 741 -4.62 43.09 -7.35
CA VAL A 741 -5.36 41.95 -6.83
C VAL A 741 -6.33 42.42 -5.74
N GLU A 742 -5.91 43.20 -4.75
CA GLU A 742 -6.81 43.58 -3.64
C GLU A 742 -8.02 44.42 -4.07
N ASN A 743 -7.87 45.26 -5.10
CA ASN A 743 -8.96 46.08 -5.62
C ASN A 743 -9.86 45.35 -6.63
N ALA A 744 -9.47 44.14 -7.07
CA ALA A 744 -10.24 43.36 -8.02
C ALA A 744 -11.63 43.00 -7.45
N GLN A 745 -12.65 43.10 -8.29
CA GLN A 745 -14.02 42.72 -7.96
C GLN A 745 -14.37 41.36 -8.54
N ASN A 746 -13.81 41.00 -9.70
CA ASN A 746 -14.11 39.75 -10.39
C ASN A 746 -12.87 38.85 -10.52
N TYR A 747 -12.91 37.71 -9.85
CA TYR A 747 -11.84 36.70 -9.87
C TYR A 747 -12.32 35.44 -10.59
N VAL A 748 -11.55 34.97 -11.58
CA VAL A 748 -11.86 33.74 -12.32
C VAL A 748 -10.73 32.74 -12.18
N PHE A 749 -11.02 31.60 -11.55
CA PHE A 749 -10.09 30.48 -11.43
C PHE A 749 -10.38 29.45 -12.51
N ILE A 750 -9.35 29.01 -13.23
CA ILE A 750 -9.46 27.96 -14.25
C ILE A 750 -8.72 26.73 -13.76
N GLN A 751 -9.44 25.62 -13.58
CA GLN A 751 -8.87 24.36 -13.11
C GLN A 751 -8.17 23.58 -14.24
N CYS A 752 -7.38 22.59 -13.84
CA CYS A 752 -6.77 21.59 -14.75
C CYS A 752 -5.89 22.19 -15.85
N VAL A 753 -5.24 23.34 -15.62
CA VAL A 753 -4.36 23.96 -16.62
C VAL A 753 -3.07 23.16 -16.72
N GLY A 754 -2.86 22.50 -17.86
CA GLY A 754 -1.76 21.55 -18.07
C GLY A 754 -1.88 20.20 -17.35
N SER A 755 -3.05 19.84 -16.82
CA SER A 755 -3.32 18.53 -16.18
C SER A 755 -4.59 17.92 -16.76
N ARG A 756 -4.72 16.58 -16.69
CA ARG A 756 -5.85 15.85 -17.30
C ARG A 756 -6.02 16.24 -18.77
N CYS A 757 -4.90 16.22 -19.48
CA CYS A 757 -4.80 16.48 -20.91
C CYS A 757 -3.84 15.48 -21.54
N GLU A 758 -3.77 15.42 -22.87
CA GLU A 758 -2.94 14.48 -23.62
C GLU A 758 -1.45 14.51 -23.19
N GLU A 759 -0.87 15.71 -22.99
CA GLU A 759 0.52 15.83 -22.53
C GLU A 759 0.75 15.38 -21.08
N ASN A 760 -0.26 15.52 -20.23
CA ASN A 760 -0.18 15.25 -18.79
C ASN A 760 -1.46 14.55 -18.35
N PRO A 761 -1.61 13.24 -18.62
CA PRO A 761 -2.85 12.47 -18.42
C PRO A 761 -3.05 12.08 -16.94
N TYR A 762 -2.67 12.96 -16.02
CA TYR A 762 -2.75 12.76 -14.58
C TYR A 762 -3.33 14.00 -13.88
N CYS A 763 -3.81 13.80 -12.66
CA CYS A 763 -4.27 14.87 -11.79
C CYS A 763 -3.10 15.45 -10.98
N SER A 764 -3.02 16.78 -10.88
CA SER A 764 -2.02 17.45 -10.02
C SER A 764 -2.39 17.49 -8.54
N ARG A 765 -3.48 16.83 -8.12
CA ARG A 765 -3.92 16.56 -6.73
C ARG A 765 -4.23 17.76 -5.83
N THR A 766 -3.50 18.86 -5.91
CA THR A 766 -3.55 20.00 -4.98
C THR A 766 -4.31 21.21 -5.52
N CYS A 767 -4.43 21.33 -6.84
CA CYS A 767 -4.98 22.50 -7.53
C CYS A 767 -6.41 22.85 -7.11
N CYS A 768 -7.32 21.88 -7.02
CA CYS A 768 -8.70 22.12 -6.59
C CYS A 768 -8.77 22.71 -5.18
N THR A 769 -8.08 22.11 -4.21
CA THR A 769 -8.04 22.57 -2.82
C THR A 769 -7.41 23.95 -2.71
N LYS A 770 -6.30 24.21 -3.43
CA LYS A 770 -5.65 25.52 -3.41
C LYS A 770 -6.57 26.62 -3.96
N SER A 771 -7.30 26.39 -5.06
CA SER A 771 -8.25 27.40 -5.57
C SER A 771 -9.37 27.69 -4.58
N VAL A 772 -9.92 26.66 -3.93
CA VAL A 772 -10.96 26.85 -2.91
C VAL A 772 -10.41 27.68 -1.73
N LYS A 773 -9.21 27.38 -1.25
CA LYS A 773 -8.57 28.15 -0.17
C LYS A 773 -8.30 29.61 -0.56
N LEU A 774 -7.83 29.85 -1.78
CA LEU A 774 -7.62 31.20 -2.29
C LEU A 774 -8.94 31.96 -2.46
N ALA A 775 -9.98 31.31 -2.98
CA ALA A 775 -11.31 31.88 -3.10
C ALA A 775 -11.90 32.27 -1.73
N LEU A 776 -11.74 31.41 -0.72
CA LEU A 776 -12.11 31.74 0.66
C LEU A 776 -11.33 32.94 1.19
N LYS A 777 -10.00 32.98 0.98
CA LYS A 777 -9.14 34.11 1.38
C LYS A 777 -9.58 35.43 0.73
N VAL A 778 -9.95 35.40 -0.56
CA VAL A 778 -10.53 36.55 -1.28
C VAL A 778 -11.85 36.98 -0.64
N LYS A 779 -12.80 36.05 -0.45
CA LYS A 779 -14.11 36.36 0.15
C LYS A 779 -14.02 36.85 1.60
N THR A 780 -13.04 36.38 2.38
CA THR A 780 -12.80 36.87 3.74
C THR A 780 -12.30 38.31 3.74
N LYS A 781 -11.43 38.70 2.79
CA LYS A 781 -10.94 40.07 2.65
C LYS A 781 -11.98 41.02 2.03
N ASN A 782 -12.64 40.58 0.96
CA ASN A 782 -13.69 41.32 0.26
C ASN A 782 -14.93 40.41 0.06
N PRO A 783 -15.91 40.44 0.98
CA PRO A 783 -17.12 39.64 0.87
C PRO A 783 -17.95 39.94 -0.40
N ALA A 784 -17.83 41.15 -0.95
CA ALA A 784 -18.55 41.58 -2.15
C ALA A 784 -17.89 41.13 -3.46
N ALA A 785 -16.64 40.65 -3.44
CA ALA A 785 -15.95 40.17 -4.62
C ALA A 785 -16.72 39.00 -5.27
N ASN A 786 -16.89 39.02 -6.59
CA ASN A 786 -17.38 37.89 -7.35
C ASN A 786 -16.22 36.92 -7.62
N VAL A 787 -16.41 35.66 -7.23
CA VAL A 787 -15.38 34.63 -7.43
C VAL A 787 -15.99 33.46 -8.18
N PHE A 788 -15.41 33.14 -9.32
CA PHE A 788 -15.80 32.05 -10.20
C PHE A 788 -14.70 30.98 -10.23
N ILE A 789 -15.08 29.71 -10.08
CA ILE A 789 -14.18 28.57 -10.26
C ILE A 789 -14.70 27.72 -11.42
N LEU A 790 -13.98 27.73 -12.53
CA LEU A 790 -14.24 26.95 -13.74
C LEU A 790 -13.58 25.58 -13.59
N TYR A 791 -14.35 24.49 -13.61
CA TYR A 791 -13.85 23.15 -13.26
C TYR A 791 -14.45 22.02 -14.11
N ARG A 792 -13.82 20.84 -14.06
CA ARG A 792 -14.38 19.57 -14.58
C ARG A 792 -14.98 18.73 -13.46
N ASP A 793 -14.15 18.45 -12.45
CA ASP A 793 -14.50 17.77 -11.19
C ASP A 793 -13.81 18.48 -10.02
N MET A 794 -14.52 18.74 -8.92
CA MET A 794 -13.90 19.28 -7.71
C MET A 794 -13.32 18.16 -6.83
N ARG A 795 -11.98 18.10 -6.75
CA ARG A 795 -11.24 17.05 -6.02
C ARG A 795 -10.77 17.47 -4.63
N THR A 796 -11.65 18.08 -3.84
CA THR A 796 -11.41 18.42 -2.42
C THR A 796 -11.66 17.22 -1.50
N TYR A 797 -10.76 16.24 -1.51
CA TYR A 797 -10.90 14.99 -0.75
C TYR A 797 -10.69 15.15 0.77
N GLY A 798 -11.09 14.15 1.54
CA GLY A 798 -10.99 14.18 3.00
C GLY A 798 -11.79 15.33 3.61
N TYR A 799 -11.16 16.05 4.54
CA TYR A 799 -11.75 17.18 5.25
C TYR A 799 -11.82 18.47 4.42
N PHE A 800 -11.12 18.53 3.28
CA PHE A 800 -11.20 19.70 2.38
C PHE A 800 -12.57 19.85 1.72
N GLU A 801 -13.45 18.86 1.84
CA GLU A 801 -14.86 18.98 1.43
C GLU A 801 -15.58 20.11 2.18
N GLU A 802 -15.26 20.33 3.46
CA GLU A 802 -15.89 21.41 4.23
C GLU A 802 -15.53 22.79 3.70
N ASP A 803 -14.29 22.97 3.25
CA ASP A 803 -13.86 24.21 2.60
C ASP A 803 -14.62 24.44 1.29
N TYR A 804 -14.85 23.37 0.51
CA TYR A 804 -15.62 23.45 -0.72
C TYR A 804 -17.09 23.77 -0.45
N GLU A 805 -17.70 23.15 0.56
CA GLU A 805 -19.05 23.43 1.01
C GLU A 805 -19.19 24.89 1.48
N LEU A 806 -18.25 25.35 2.31
CA LEU A 806 -18.21 26.72 2.82
C LEU A 806 -18.08 27.73 1.68
N ALA A 807 -17.18 27.50 0.73
CA ALA A 807 -16.98 28.38 -0.42
C ALA A 807 -18.29 28.57 -1.21
N ARG A 808 -19.04 27.49 -1.45
CA ARG A 808 -20.35 27.56 -2.10
C ARG A 808 -21.35 28.36 -1.26
N ARG A 809 -21.38 28.13 0.06
CA ARG A 809 -22.31 28.79 0.98
C ARG A 809 -22.10 30.31 1.03
N ILE A 810 -20.87 30.78 0.93
CA ILE A 810 -20.52 32.22 0.96
C ILE A 810 -20.53 32.88 -0.43
N GLY A 811 -21.07 32.20 -1.45
CA GLY A 811 -21.28 32.78 -2.77
C GLY A 811 -20.07 32.74 -3.71
N VAL A 812 -19.18 31.76 -3.59
CA VAL A 812 -18.27 31.38 -4.68
C VAL A 812 -19.04 30.58 -5.72
N ILE A 813 -18.96 30.99 -6.98
CA ILE A 813 -19.71 30.39 -8.09
C ILE A 813 -18.83 29.33 -8.75
N PHE A 814 -19.39 28.13 -8.95
CA PHE A 814 -18.68 27.01 -9.57
C PHE A 814 -19.32 26.70 -10.92
N VAL A 815 -18.59 26.88 -12.01
CA VAL A 815 -19.08 26.65 -13.38
C VAL A 815 -18.34 25.45 -13.96
N ARG A 816 -19.09 24.43 -14.39
CA ARG A 816 -18.49 23.21 -14.94
C ARG A 816 -18.30 23.35 -16.45
N TYR A 817 -17.16 22.89 -16.95
CA TYR A 817 -16.85 22.80 -18.38
C TYR A 817 -16.43 21.38 -18.77
N SER A 818 -16.53 21.06 -20.06
CA SER A 818 -16.14 19.76 -20.63
C SER A 818 -14.73 19.81 -21.22
N GLU A 819 -14.07 18.67 -21.38
CA GLU A 819 -12.73 18.64 -21.99
C GLU A 819 -12.70 19.17 -23.43
N ASN A 820 -13.80 18.99 -24.16
CA ASN A 820 -13.95 19.41 -25.56
C ASN A 820 -14.35 20.90 -25.69
N GLU A 821 -14.89 21.50 -24.62
CA GLU A 821 -15.30 22.91 -24.58
C GLU A 821 -14.60 23.61 -23.40
N LYS A 822 -13.29 23.79 -23.53
CA LYS A 822 -12.48 24.51 -22.55
C LYS A 822 -12.86 26.00 -22.52
N PRO A 823 -12.72 26.69 -21.36
CA PRO A 823 -12.86 28.13 -21.31
C PRO A 823 -11.92 28.82 -22.30
N VAL A 824 -12.26 30.02 -22.74
CA VAL A 824 -11.43 30.86 -23.60
C VAL A 824 -11.26 32.21 -22.93
N ILE A 825 -10.08 32.83 -23.08
CA ILE A 825 -9.82 34.18 -22.56
C ILE A 825 -9.50 35.09 -23.73
N ASN A 826 -10.31 36.14 -23.86
CA ASN A 826 -10.10 37.20 -24.83
C ASN A 826 -9.83 38.52 -24.11
N LYS A 827 -9.08 39.40 -24.77
CA LYS A 827 -8.87 40.77 -24.32
C LYS A 827 -9.69 41.71 -25.18
N GLU A 828 -10.71 42.32 -24.60
CA GLU A 828 -11.61 43.27 -25.26
C GLU A 828 -11.32 44.67 -24.75
N GLY A 829 -10.51 45.41 -25.51
CA GLY A 829 -9.94 46.67 -25.04
C GLY A 829 -9.03 46.46 -23.82
N ASP A 830 -9.41 47.05 -22.69
CA ASP A 830 -8.71 46.88 -21.41
C ASP A 830 -9.31 45.76 -20.54
N THR A 831 -10.44 45.16 -20.91
CA THR A 831 -11.12 44.13 -20.10
C THR A 831 -10.69 42.72 -20.54
N LEU A 832 -10.48 41.82 -19.58
CA LEU A 832 -10.38 40.38 -19.88
C LEU A 832 -11.76 39.76 -19.78
N VAL A 833 -12.17 39.04 -20.81
CA VAL A 833 -13.43 38.31 -20.83
C VAL A 833 -13.13 36.82 -20.89
N VAL A 834 -13.61 36.08 -19.89
CA VAL A 834 -13.53 34.61 -19.85
C VAL A 834 -14.86 34.05 -20.31
N THR A 835 -14.85 33.31 -21.42
CA THR A 835 -16.03 32.67 -21.98
C THR A 835 -16.02 31.18 -21.66
N VAL A 836 -17.13 30.64 -21.14
CA VAL A 836 -17.32 29.22 -20.85
C VAL A 836 -18.76 28.82 -21.12
N ARG A 837 -19.03 27.65 -21.69
CA ARG A 837 -20.41 27.17 -21.88
C ARG A 837 -20.95 26.60 -20.57
N ASP A 838 -22.10 27.09 -20.12
CA ASP A 838 -22.81 26.48 -18.99
C ASP A 838 -23.64 25.29 -19.46
N HIS A 839 -23.36 24.12 -18.89
CA HIS A 839 -24.03 22.86 -19.26
C HIS A 839 -25.52 22.79 -18.93
N VAL A 840 -26.03 23.58 -17.98
CA VAL A 840 -27.45 23.55 -17.59
C VAL A 840 -28.27 24.52 -18.44
N LEU A 841 -27.73 25.72 -18.69
CA LEU A 841 -28.37 26.75 -19.50
C LEU A 841 -28.13 26.58 -21.00
N ASP A 842 -27.23 25.68 -21.38
CA ASP A 842 -26.75 25.40 -22.73
C ASP A 842 -26.38 26.66 -23.53
N ARG A 843 -25.68 27.60 -22.88
CA ARG A 843 -25.29 28.89 -23.49
C ARG A 843 -23.91 29.34 -23.02
N PRO A 844 -23.19 30.15 -23.83
CA PRO A 844 -21.96 30.79 -23.36
C PRO A 844 -22.25 31.76 -22.22
N LEU A 845 -21.44 31.67 -21.18
CA LEU A 845 -21.33 32.61 -20.08
C LEU A 845 -20.05 33.41 -20.31
N GLU A 846 -20.20 34.73 -20.41
CA GLU A 846 -19.10 35.68 -20.50
C GLU A 846 -18.90 36.34 -19.14
N ILE A 847 -17.67 36.26 -18.62
CA ILE A 847 -17.32 36.76 -17.29
C ILE A 847 -16.20 37.78 -17.49
N GLU A 848 -16.47 39.05 -17.19
CA GLU A 848 -15.42 40.06 -17.08
C GLU A 848 -14.52 39.73 -15.88
N ALA A 849 -13.22 39.59 -16.11
CA ALA A 849 -12.25 39.18 -15.11
C ALA A 849 -11.23 40.30 -14.85
N ASP A 850 -11.14 40.73 -13.60
CA ASP A 850 -10.07 41.61 -13.15
C ASP A 850 -8.79 40.81 -12.87
N VAL A 851 -8.96 39.58 -12.39
CA VAL A 851 -7.88 38.63 -12.10
C VAL A 851 -8.26 37.25 -12.60
N VAL A 852 -7.34 36.60 -13.32
CA VAL A 852 -7.47 35.21 -13.73
C VAL A 852 -6.41 34.37 -13.03
N CYS A 853 -6.85 33.30 -12.36
CA CYS A 853 -5.99 32.37 -11.66
C CYS A 853 -5.96 31.01 -12.36
N LEU A 854 -4.80 30.64 -12.87
CA LEU A 854 -4.58 29.37 -13.56
C LEU A 854 -4.10 28.32 -12.55
N ALA A 855 -4.88 27.24 -12.41
CA ALA A 855 -4.53 26.10 -11.58
C ALA A 855 -3.55 25.19 -12.32
N ALA A 856 -2.30 25.66 -12.40
CA ALA A 856 -1.21 25.05 -13.14
C ALA A 856 -0.81 23.68 -12.60
N ALA A 857 -0.45 22.78 -13.51
CA ALA A 857 0.00 21.43 -13.20
C ALA A 857 1.33 21.38 -12.44
N ILE A 858 1.57 20.25 -11.77
CA ILE A 858 2.87 19.88 -11.23
C ILE A 858 3.49 18.83 -12.17
N LYS A 859 4.63 19.16 -12.78
CA LYS A 859 5.40 18.28 -13.66
C LYS A 859 6.53 17.57 -12.92
N ALA A 860 6.92 16.41 -13.42
CA ALA A 860 8.08 15.69 -12.94
C ALA A 860 9.37 16.53 -13.13
N PRO A 861 10.35 16.43 -12.21
CA PRO A 861 11.60 17.19 -12.31
C PRO A 861 12.51 16.64 -13.42
N GLU A 862 13.09 17.54 -14.22
CA GLU A 862 13.97 17.15 -15.34
C GLU A 862 15.21 16.35 -14.90
N ASP A 863 15.79 16.70 -13.75
CA ASP A 863 16.96 16.02 -13.18
C ASP A 863 16.67 14.56 -12.78
N GLY A 864 15.39 14.18 -12.66
CA GLY A 864 14.97 12.80 -12.40
C GLY A 864 15.48 11.82 -13.45
N LYS A 865 15.61 12.24 -14.72
CA LYS A 865 16.17 11.40 -15.80
C LYS A 865 17.65 11.07 -15.61
N LYS A 866 18.43 11.99 -15.04
CA LYS A 866 19.86 11.77 -14.76
C LYS A 866 20.02 10.83 -13.57
N LEU A 867 19.30 11.09 -12.48
CA LEU A 867 19.32 10.23 -11.29
C LEU A 867 18.81 8.83 -11.59
N SER A 868 17.79 8.69 -12.46
CA SER A 868 17.31 7.40 -12.93
C SER A 868 18.42 6.55 -13.55
N LYS A 869 19.29 7.15 -14.37
CA LYS A 869 20.43 6.44 -14.97
C LYS A 869 21.50 6.07 -13.95
N TRP A 870 21.85 6.99 -13.05
CA TRP A 870 22.92 6.76 -12.07
C TRP A 870 22.52 5.74 -10.99
N PHE A 871 21.33 5.88 -10.41
CA PHE A 871 20.82 4.94 -9.41
C PHE A 871 20.14 3.70 -10.01
N LYS A 872 19.98 3.63 -11.35
CA LYS A 872 19.32 2.53 -12.09
C LYS A 872 17.87 2.30 -11.65
N ILE A 873 17.17 3.39 -11.36
CA ILE A 873 15.78 3.37 -10.87
C ILE A 873 14.78 3.71 -11.98
N PRO A 874 13.56 3.13 -11.97
CA PRO A 874 12.57 3.36 -13.00
C PRO A 874 11.84 4.70 -12.85
N LEU A 875 11.41 5.26 -13.99
CA LEU A 875 10.44 6.34 -14.08
C LEU A 875 9.17 5.81 -14.73
N ASN A 876 8.02 6.39 -14.40
CA ASN A 876 6.79 6.12 -15.13
C ASN A 876 6.77 6.87 -16.48
N SER A 877 5.72 6.65 -17.28
CA SER A 877 5.54 7.28 -18.59
C SER A 877 5.59 8.82 -18.57
N ASP A 878 5.24 9.41 -17.42
CA ASP A 878 5.11 10.86 -17.25
C ASP A 878 6.39 11.48 -16.65
N GLY A 879 7.42 10.66 -16.40
CA GLY A 879 8.72 11.08 -15.88
C GLY A 879 8.84 11.14 -14.36
N PHE A 880 7.78 10.80 -13.60
CA PHE A 880 7.87 10.69 -12.14
C PHE A 880 8.59 9.41 -11.73
N PHE A 881 9.19 9.40 -10.54
CA PHE A 881 9.80 8.20 -9.97
C PHE A 881 8.77 7.08 -9.79
N LEU A 882 9.11 5.85 -10.17
CA LEU A 882 8.26 4.67 -10.01
C LEU A 882 8.68 3.86 -8.78
N GLU A 883 7.74 3.66 -7.87
CA GLU A 883 7.90 2.87 -6.65
C GLU A 883 8.03 1.36 -6.92
N ALA A 884 8.62 0.64 -5.96
CA ALA A 884 8.80 -0.81 -6.04
C ALA A 884 7.46 -1.56 -6.10
N HIS A 885 6.49 -1.11 -5.30
CA HIS A 885 5.13 -1.63 -5.32
C HIS A 885 4.17 -0.57 -4.76
N MET A 886 3.18 -0.17 -5.57
CA MET A 886 2.26 0.93 -5.26
C MET A 886 1.56 0.81 -3.90
N LYS A 887 1.15 -0.40 -3.50
CA LYS A 887 0.49 -0.65 -2.21
C LYS A 887 1.44 -0.83 -1.02
N LEU A 888 2.38 -1.76 -1.11
CA LEU A 888 3.15 -2.23 0.04
C LEU A 888 4.51 -1.55 0.21
N ARG A 889 5.07 -0.95 -0.85
CA ARG A 889 6.39 -0.30 -0.84
C ARG A 889 6.32 1.05 -1.57
N PRO A 890 5.48 2.00 -1.09
CA PRO A 890 5.18 3.25 -1.80
C PRO A 890 6.32 4.28 -1.79
N VAL A 891 7.39 4.05 -1.02
CA VAL A 891 8.55 4.94 -0.89
C VAL A 891 9.87 4.29 -1.31
N ASP A 892 9.87 3.00 -1.62
CA ASP A 892 11.06 2.25 -2.02
C ASP A 892 11.17 2.25 -3.55
N PHE A 893 12.40 2.19 -4.07
CA PHE A 893 12.63 1.75 -5.45
C PHE A 893 12.81 0.24 -5.53
N SER A 894 12.73 -0.31 -6.74
CA SER A 894 13.12 -1.70 -7.01
C SER A 894 14.63 -1.93 -6.82
N THR A 895 15.43 -0.87 -6.79
CA THR A 895 16.84 -0.91 -6.41
C THR A 895 16.96 -0.76 -4.90
N ASP A 896 17.52 -1.77 -4.25
CA ASP A 896 17.67 -1.77 -2.79
C ASP A 896 18.59 -0.65 -2.30
N GLY A 897 18.24 -0.08 -1.14
CA GLY A 897 18.97 1.04 -0.53
C GLY A 897 18.69 2.41 -1.15
N VAL A 898 17.77 2.50 -2.12
CA VAL A 898 17.33 3.78 -2.70
C VAL A 898 15.84 3.98 -2.42
N PHE A 899 15.50 5.14 -1.90
CA PHE A 899 14.15 5.54 -1.50
C PHE A 899 13.77 6.87 -2.14
N MET A 900 12.48 7.23 -2.13
CA MET A 900 11.99 8.49 -2.68
C MET A 900 11.04 9.22 -1.73
N ALA A 901 11.05 10.55 -1.83
CA ALA A 901 10.13 11.38 -1.06
C ALA A 901 9.65 12.61 -1.86
N GLY A 902 8.42 13.02 -1.57
CA GLY A 902 7.85 14.27 -2.05
C GLY A 902 7.29 14.20 -3.47
N ILE A 903 7.23 15.36 -4.12
CA ILE A 903 6.50 15.53 -5.38
C ILE A 903 7.24 15.02 -6.61
N ALA A 904 8.48 14.53 -6.46
CA ALA A 904 9.21 13.79 -7.50
C ALA A 904 8.60 12.41 -7.78
N HIS A 905 7.89 11.85 -6.79
CA HIS A 905 7.14 10.60 -6.91
C HIS A 905 5.77 10.79 -7.58
N SER A 906 5.07 11.85 -7.20
CA SER A 906 3.79 12.29 -7.77
C SER A 906 3.31 13.56 -7.06
N PRO A 907 2.44 14.38 -7.67
CA PRO A 907 1.85 15.57 -7.04
C PRO A 907 1.18 15.23 -5.70
N LYS A 908 1.46 16.02 -4.64
CA LYS A 908 0.99 15.82 -3.25
C LYS A 908 0.89 17.14 -2.49
N ASN A 909 0.07 17.19 -1.46
CA ASN A 909 0.02 18.33 -0.54
C ASN A 909 1.14 18.27 0.52
N MET A 910 1.30 19.33 1.32
CA MET A 910 2.44 19.45 2.25
C MET A 910 2.46 18.37 3.34
N GLU A 911 1.30 18.05 3.92
CA GLU A 911 1.20 17.00 4.95
C GLU A 911 1.55 15.62 4.39
N GLU A 912 1.11 15.33 3.17
CA GLU A 912 1.45 14.11 2.45
C GLU A 912 2.94 14.03 2.12
N VAL A 913 3.56 15.16 1.77
CA VAL A 913 5.00 15.25 1.52
C VAL A 913 5.80 14.97 2.79
N ILE A 914 5.40 15.54 3.92
CA ILE A 914 6.05 15.34 5.23
C ILE A 914 5.89 13.89 5.68
N ALA A 915 4.68 13.32 5.57
CA ALA A 915 4.45 11.91 5.87
C ALA A 915 5.28 10.99 4.97
N GLN A 916 5.36 11.27 3.66
CA GLN A 916 6.18 10.46 2.74
C GLN A 916 7.68 10.55 3.06
N ALA A 917 8.16 11.75 3.42
CA ALA A 917 9.56 11.96 3.80
C ALA A 917 9.94 11.18 5.07
N LYS A 918 9.09 11.24 6.10
CA LYS A 918 9.27 10.43 7.32
C LYS A 918 9.19 8.93 7.02
N ALA A 919 8.31 8.51 6.10
CA ALA A 919 8.22 7.12 5.69
C ALA A 919 9.50 6.65 4.97
N ALA A 920 10.03 7.44 4.04
CA ALA A 920 11.29 7.16 3.36
C ALA A 920 12.46 7.09 4.35
N ALA A 921 12.52 8.03 5.31
CA ALA A 921 13.49 8.02 6.39
C ALA A 921 13.34 6.81 7.33
N GLY A 922 12.11 6.40 7.64
CA GLY A 922 11.84 5.19 8.43
C GLY A 922 12.33 3.93 7.72
N ARG A 923 11.98 3.75 6.43
CA ARG A 923 12.43 2.60 5.63
C ARG A 923 13.93 2.61 5.36
N ALA A 924 14.54 3.78 5.17
CA ALA A 924 15.99 3.93 5.12
C ALA A 924 16.64 3.58 6.47
N GLY A 925 16.02 3.99 7.58
CA GLY A 925 16.44 3.65 8.95
C GLY A 925 16.40 2.15 9.23
N VAL A 926 15.40 1.43 8.72
CA VAL A 926 15.35 -0.05 8.75
C VAL A 926 16.59 -0.63 8.08
N ALA A 927 16.91 -0.17 6.87
CA ALA A 927 18.08 -0.65 6.14
C ALA A 927 19.38 -0.35 6.90
N LEU A 928 19.56 0.89 7.37
CA LEU A 928 20.76 1.35 8.09
C LEU A 928 20.92 0.74 9.49
N SER A 929 19.86 0.16 10.07
CA SER A 929 19.93 -0.47 11.40
C SER A 929 20.71 -1.79 11.40
N LYS A 930 20.93 -2.37 10.22
CA LYS A 930 21.66 -3.62 10.05
C LYS A 930 23.16 -3.35 10.01
N GLU A 931 23.94 -4.10 10.79
CA GLU A 931 25.41 -4.04 10.78
C GLU A 931 26.02 -4.52 9.46
N GLN A 932 25.36 -5.48 8.80
CA GLN A 932 25.83 -6.07 7.56
C GLN A 932 24.70 -6.21 6.52
N VAL A 933 25.07 -6.06 5.26
CA VAL A 933 24.23 -6.36 4.10
C VAL A 933 24.51 -7.79 3.66
N GLU A 934 23.45 -8.60 3.63
CA GLU A 934 23.48 -9.97 3.10
C GLU A 934 23.20 -9.92 1.58
N SER A 935 24.12 -10.44 0.79
CA SER A 935 23.88 -10.81 -0.61
C SER A 935 23.68 -12.32 -0.69
N ALA A 936 22.67 -12.77 -1.44
CA ALA A 936 22.36 -14.19 -1.64
C ALA A 936 23.51 -15.01 -2.26
N GLY A 937 24.60 -14.38 -2.71
CA GLY A 937 25.75 -15.09 -3.27
C GLY A 937 25.51 -15.72 -4.64
N LEU A 938 24.40 -15.37 -5.30
CA LEU A 938 24.04 -15.79 -6.66
C LEU A 938 24.89 -15.05 -7.72
N ASN A 939 26.20 -15.11 -7.57
CA ASN A 939 27.17 -14.37 -8.37
C ASN A 939 27.64 -15.16 -9.58
N ALA A 940 28.22 -14.43 -10.54
CA ALA A 940 28.96 -15.04 -11.62
C ALA A 940 30.27 -15.64 -11.10
N PHE A 941 30.67 -16.79 -11.62
CA PHE A 941 31.94 -17.44 -11.31
C PHE A 941 32.63 -17.93 -12.58
N VAL A 942 33.96 -17.93 -12.58
CA VAL A 942 34.78 -18.28 -13.75
C VAL A 942 35.49 -19.63 -13.52
N ASP A 943 35.26 -20.58 -14.42
CA ASP A 943 36.13 -21.75 -14.59
C ASP A 943 37.41 -21.31 -15.29
N LYS A 944 38.46 -21.09 -14.49
CA LYS A 944 39.77 -20.63 -14.96
C LYS A 944 40.39 -21.55 -16.02
N ARG A 945 40.00 -22.83 -16.07
CA ARG A 945 40.53 -23.80 -17.05
C ARG A 945 39.96 -23.59 -18.45
N LYS A 946 38.79 -22.96 -18.56
CA LYS A 946 38.12 -22.64 -19.83
C LYS A 946 38.36 -21.20 -20.28
N CYS A 947 38.76 -20.33 -19.35
CA CYS A 947 38.89 -18.89 -19.61
C CYS A 947 40.09 -18.61 -20.51
N THR A 948 39.90 -17.76 -21.52
CA THR A 948 40.96 -17.32 -22.44
C THR A 948 41.37 -15.87 -22.22
N ALA A 949 40.96 -15.25 -21.10
CA ALA A 949 41.21 -13.85 -20.77
C ALA A 949 40.85 -12.84 -21.87
N CYS A 950 39.82 -13.12 -22.68
CA CYS A 950 39.48 -12.30 -23.86
C CYS A 950 38.89 -10.90 -23.54
N GLY A 951 38.64 -10.56 -22.27
CA GLY A 951 38.12 -9.24 -21.86
C GLY A 951 36.64 -8.97 -22.13
N THR A 952 35.93 -9.83 -22.86
CA THR A 952 34.50 -9.59 -23.19
C THR A 952 33.62 -9.47 -21.94
N CYS A 953 33.86 -10.32 -20.93
CA CYS A 953 33.08 -10.33 -19.68
C CYS A 953 33.28 -9.07 -18.83
N GLU A 954 34.49 -8.50 -18.83
CA GLU A 954 34.80 -7.21 -18.18
C GLU A 954 34.08 -6.06 -18.88
N ALA A 955 34.14 -6.00 -20.22
CA ALA A 955 33.51 -4.94 -21.01
C ALA A 955 31.98 -4.86 -20.86
N VAL A 956 31.30 -6.01 -20.70
CA VAL A 956 29.82 -6.05 -20.57
C VAL A 956 29.33 -5.87 -19.13
N CYS A 957 30.22 -5.90 -18.13
CA CYS A 957 29.81 -5.85 -16.73
C CYS A 957 29.44 -4.42 -16.30
N SER A 958 28.15 -4.09 -16.27
CA SER A 958 27.66 -2.78 -15.84
C SER A 958 27.85 -2.48 -14.35
N ALA A 959 28.16 -3.49 -13.54
CA ALA A 959 28.53 -3.35 -12.14
C ALA A 959 30.05 -3.23 -11.92
N LYS A 960 30.85 -3.35 -12.99
CA LYS A 960 32.32 -3.44 -12.93
C LYS A 960 32.81 -4.49 -11.93
N ALA A 961 32.04 -5.57 -11.79
CA ALA A 961 32.35 -6.69 -10.92
C ALA A 961 33.35 -7.66 -11.55
N VAL A 962 33.55 -7.64 -12.86
CA VAL A 962 34.47 -8.54 -13.56
C VAL A 962 35.69 -7.76 -14.02
N SER A 963 36.88 -8.28 -13.75
CA SER A 963 38.15 -7.79 -14.28
C SER A 963 38.97 -8.93 -14.89
N VAL A 964 39.85 -8.62 -15.85
CA VAL A 964 40.81 -9.61 -16.35
C VAL A 964 42.11 -9.52 -15.58
N ASP A 965 42.47 -10.62 -14.93
CA ASP A 965 43.80 -10.79 -14.35
C ASP A 965 44.75 -11.28 -15.45
N LEU A 966 45.57 -10.35 -15.95
CA LEU A 966 46.55 -10.61 -17.00
C LEU A 966 47.70 -11.51 -16.53
N VAL A 967 47.99 -11.56 -15.22
CA VAL A 967 49.07 -12.39 -14.67
C VAL A 967 48.64 -13.85 -14.66
N ASN A 968 47.40 -14.10 -14.23
CA ASN A 968 46.84 -15.45 -14.16
C ASN A 968 46.10 -15.88 -15.44
N HIS A 969 46.12 -15.05 -16.49
CA HIS A 969 45.42 -15.27 -17.76
C HIS A 969 43.95 -15.71 -17.60
N ALA A 970 43.23 -15.11 -16.65
CA ALA A 970 41.84 -15.45 -16.38
C ALA A 970 41.02 -14.24 -15.94
N ALA A 971 39.73 -14.26 -16.23
CA ALA A 971 38.79 -13.31 -15.64
C ALA A 971 38.54 -13.64 -14.16
N VAL A 972 38.37 -12.60 -13.35
CA VAL A 972 38.05 -12.68 -11.92
C VAL A 972 36.77 -11.90 -11.66
N VAL A 973 35.90 -12.44 -10.81
CA VAL A 973 34.67 -11.77 -10.39
C VAL A 973 34.83 -11.32 -8.95
N ASN A 974 34.58 -10.05 -8.71
CA ASN A 974 34.38 -9.49 -7.39
C ASN A 974 32.95 -9.83 -6.93
N ASP A 975 32.88 -10.73 -5.97
CA ASP A 975 31.64 -11.25 -5.43
C ASP A 975 30.77 -10.19 -4.73
N ALA A 976 31.37 -9.14 -4.15
CA ALA A 976 30.61 -8.06 -3.53
C ALA A 976 29.91 -7.16 -4.57
N LEU A 977 30.56 -6.92 -5.70
CA LEU A 977 30.04 -6.06 -6.76
C LEU A 977 29.07 -6.80 -7.70
N CYS A 978 29.17 -8.12 -7.81
CA CYS A 978 28.36 -8.89 -8.72
C CYS A 978 26.88 -8.84 -8.33
N LYS A 979 26.02 -8.46 -9.28
CA LYS A 979 24.55 -8.45 -9.09
C LYS A 979 23.84 -9.64 -9.71
N GLY A 980 24.60 -10.66 -10.09
CA GLY A 980 24.04 -11.90 -10.63
C GLY A 980 23.22 -11.75 -11.92
N CYS A 981 23.40 -10.67 -12.70
CA CYS A 981 22.56 -10.41 -13.89
C CYS A 981 22.77 -11.38 -15.06
N GLY A 982 23.83 -12.20 -15.03
CA GLY A 982 24.14 -13.19 -16.06
C GLY A 982 24.70 -12.64 -17.38
N ALA A 983 24.79 -11.32 -17.58
CA ALA A 983 25.24 -10.72 -18.85
C ALA A 983 26.64 -11.15 -19.29
N CYS A 984 27.56 -11.32 -18.32
CA CYS A 984 28.90 -11.83 -18.60
C CYS A 984 28.90 -13.32 -18.96
N ALA A 985 28.05 -14.12 -18.29
CA ALA A 985 27.88 -15.55 -18.56
C ALA A 985 27.33 -15.80 -19.97
N SER A 986 26.30 -15.06 -20.37
CA SER A 986 25.70 -15.17 -21.71
C SER A 986 26.64 -14.69 -22.83
N SER A 987 27.54 -13.75 -22.54
CA SER A 987 28.50 -13.21 -23.53
C SER A 987 29.78 -14.05 -23.66
N CYS A 988 29.97 -15.06 -22.82
CA CYS A 988 31.20 -15.84 -22.78
C CYS A 988 31.23 -16.93 -23.84
N ARG A 989 31.98 -16.67 -24.92
CA ARG A 989 32.05 -17.58 -26.08
C ARG A 989 32.63 -18.96 -25.77
N CYS A 990 33.54 -19.07 -24.81
CA CYS A 990 34.11 -20.35 -24.38
C CYS A 990 33.34 -21.01 -23.22
N GLY A 991 32.23 -20.41 -22.77
CA GLY A 991 31.42 -20.93 -21.67
C GLY A 991 32.17 -21.03 -20.34
N ALA A 992 33.22 -20.22 -20.15
CA ALA A 992 34.06 -20.24 -18.96
C ALA A 992 33.40 -19.57 -17.74
N ILE A 993 32.46 -18.65 -17.93
CA ILE A 993 31.75 -17.98 -16.84
C ILE A 993 30.29 -18.45 -16.80
N SER A 994 29.79 -18.68 -15.58
CA SER A 994 28.41 -19.12 -15.32
C SER A 994 27.88 -18.43 -14.07
N LEU A 995 26.56 -18.48 -13.89
CA LEU A 995 25.87 -17.86 -12.76
C LEU A 995 25.50 -18.91 -11.72
N ARG A 996 25.83 -18.69 -10.44
CA ARG A 996 25.36 -19.58 -9.36
C ARG A 996 23.84 -19.54 -9.28
N GLY A 997 23.21 -20.70 -9.12
CA GLY A 997 21.75 -20.83 -9.12
C GLY A 997 21.08 -20.90 -10.50
N CYS A 998 21.78 -20.51 -11.57
CA CYS A 998 21.27 -20.52 -12.95
C CYS A 998 22.42 -20.72 -13.95
N THR A 999 23.08 -21.87 -13.85
CA THR A 999 24.19 -22.25 -14.71
C THR A 999 23.74 -22.55 -16.14
N ASN A 1000 24.65 -22.44 -17.11
CA ASN A 1000 24.36 -22.79 -18.51
C ASN A 1000 23.89 -24.25 -18.63
N GLU A 1001 24.45 -25.15 -17.82
CA GLU A 1001 24.07 -26.56 -17.82
C GLU A 1001 22.63 -26.77 -17.33
N GLN A 1002 22.22 -26.07 -16.26
CA GLN A 1002 20.83 -26.08 -15.79
C GLN A 1002 19.86 -25.63 -16.88
N ILE A 1003 20.16 -24.52 -17.56
CA ILE A 1003 19.31 -24.00 -18.63
C ILE A 1003 19.21 -25.00 -19.79
N VAL A 1004 20.33 -25.58 -20.23
CA VAL A 1004 20.34 -26.56 -21.33
C VAL A 1004 19.57 -27.82 -20.96
N GLN A 1005 19.72 -28.34 -19.74
CA GLN A 1005 18.97 -29.52 -19.30
C GLN A 1005 17.47 -29.26 -19.20
N MET A 1006 17.07 -28.08 -18.74
CA MET A 1006 15.67 -27.64 -18.75
C MET A 1006 15.11 -27.63 -20.19
N LEU A 1007 15.84 -27.03 -21.14
CA LEU A 1007 15.42 -26.94 -22.53
C LEU A 1007 15.33 -28.31 -23.23
N ASN A 1008 16.25 -29.23 -22.93
CA ASN A 1008 16.23 -30.59 -23.49
C ASN A 1008 15.13 -31.50 -22.91
N SER A 1009 14.47 -31.06 -21.84
CA SER A 1009 13.50 -31.86 -21.09
C SER A 1009 12.04 -31.49 -21.39
N LEU A 1010 11.82 -30.41 -22.14
CA LEU A 1010 10.57 -30.08 -22.81
C LEU A 1010 10.58 -30.72 -24.20
#